data_AF-A0A7L4WF59-F1
#
_entry.id   AF-A0A7L4WF59-F1
#
_cell.length_a   1.000
_cell.length_b   1.000
_cell.length_c   1.000
_cell.angle_alpha   90.00
_cell.angle_beta   90.00
_cell.angle_gamma   90.00
#
_symmetry.space_group_name_H-M   'P 1'
#
loop_
_entity.id
_entity.type
_entity.pdbx_description
1 polymer ?
#
loop_
_entity_poly.entity_id
_entity_poly.type
_entity_poly.pdbx_seq_one_letter_code
_entity_poly.pdbx_strand_id
1 'polypeptide(L)'
;MIMGMFISIRVSASDVNDYIIRNNIKPAGEELQLGRIYDQDPSKNGNINMDYDSGKPQMIVIHEVGVDGGTINGSIDYMVRTQDSAFVHAFVDDSRLITIADKNKKSWGSGPYGNKYGIQIEQMRVASQAAFYKQIATLANWTAQQMDQYNMGEPKLMSSPSTPQKNDLSIKPDGNLTTHKMLSYKFNQTTDHVDPDAYWARFGYDINQFRDLVSKYYNDIKNKSNIGYLDSVGVTGEGNSIKVRGWHYSLKKYEYLFIMDANTGREISRQQVTTPDIRTDIKNVYNYPNIEKSGFNITLPTPQGRNVYIMSRKTDDPKGDDVGGADDIRFTSNPITTFSNRGYLDSSSLTGNTLAMRAWFWAGQSYKYQFIFALDVNTGRELARKNVNIATRPDVKSALNNLDNSEKSGIQDQLEVPIDKTIVMMIRRTNDPKGDEIGGKSDYTFGDNTISSNKAKYDQDSVSINDTVLKTRGWFWTESSTYKYQYVFVMDKNTNKELARKLTPIVSRPDVKNYLGNFASADMTGFDVSMEVPSNKQAYVMVRRTNDPNGNEVGGFTQASYTNNVVNTKTASDSQSDRPSPTGKIDLTGTNDAQKAWFNALYASAQQLARANDLFPSVMMSQAIAESAWGQSELAKTGNNLFGVKADSSWTGAVVSRLTAENTTATNQTVTGYRTEAEGRSGKPATTFVLANKGTPYYIYANFRKYASQAESLRDYVTKIKTTVNGSTYRYQGAWRSNAGSYQNAAQALKAGGYATDPNYALNLVNRIDKYKLNALD
;
A
#
# COMPACT_ATOMS: atom_id res chain seq x y z
N MET A 1 -5.00 -15.07 -14.36
CA MET A 1 -6.03 -15.83 -15.08
C MET A 1 -5.29 -16.85 -15.95
N ILE A 2 -5.16 -18.09 -15.47
CA ILE A 2 -4.59 -19.21 -16.23
C ILE A 2 -5.65 -20.31 -16.17
N MET A 3 -6.14 -20.67 -17.35
CA MET A 3 -7.26 -21.57 -17.57
C MET A 3 -6.70 -23.00 -17.62
N GLY A 4 -6.97 -23.78 -16.57
CA GLY A 4 -6.59 -25.19 -16.49
C GLY A 4 -7.54 -26.05 -17.31
N MET A 5 -6.99 -26.73 -18.31
CA MET A 5 -7.62 -27.77 -19.11
C MET A 5 -8.07 -28.93 -18.19
N PHE A 6 -9.37 -29.14 -18.01
CA PHE A 6 -9.89 -30.36 -17.38
C PHE A 6 -10.02 -31.45 -18.44
N ILE A 7 -9.26 -32.53 -18.27
CA ILE A 7 -9.51 -33.80 -18.96
C ILE A 7 -10.82 -34.35 -18.38
N SER A 8 -11.90 -34.32 -19.16
CA SER A 8 -13.16 -34.98 -18.80
C SER A 8 -12.97 -36.49 -18.78
N ILE A 9 -12.88 -37.07 -17.59
CA ILE A 9 -13.21 -38.48 -17.36
C ILE A 9 -14.72 -38.60 -17.61
N ARG A 10 -15.13 -39.48 -18.53
CA ARG A 10 -16.56 -39.76 -18.77
C ARG A 10 -17.15 -40.43 -17.53
N VAL A 11 -17.82 -39.67 -16.69
CA VAL A 11 -18.68 -40.18 -15.61
C VAL A 11 -19.94 -40.76 -16.26
N SER A 12 -20.44 -41.90 -15.79
CA SER A 12 -21.73 -42.41 -16.28
C SER A 12 -22.83 -41.43 -15.87
N ALA A 13 -23.70 -41.02 -16.80
CA ALA A 13 -24.85 -40.22 -16.45
C ALA A 13 -25.76 -41.05 -15.53
N SER A 14 -26.16 -40.48 -14.39
CA SER A 14 -27.08 -41.11 -13.44
C SER A 14 -28.12 -40.09 -13.01
N ASP A 15 -29.33 -40.23 -13.55
CA ASP A 15 -30.48 -39.40 -13.17
C ASP A 15 -30.76 -39.48 -11.66
N VAL A 16 -30.46 -40.65 -11.05
CA VAL A 16 -30.56 -40.89 -9.61
C VAL A 16 -29.56 -40.04 -8.83
N ASN A 17 -28.26 -40.11 -9.15
CA ASN A 17 -27.24 -39.33 -8.45
C ASN A 17 -27.44 -37.84 -8.66
N ASP A 18 -27.73 -37.44 -9.89
CA ASP A 18 -28.00 -36.04 -10.23
C ASP A 18 -29.19 -35.51 -9.43
N TYR A 19 -30.25 -36.30 -9.27
CA TYR A 19 -31.38 -35.91 -8.43
C TYR A 19 -31.00 -35.79 -6.95
N ILE A 20 -30.29 -36.78 -6.41
CA ILE A 20 -29.83 -36.79 -5.01
C ILE A 20 -28.99 -35.54 -4.71
N ILE A 21 -28.03 -35.24 -5.58
CA ILE A 21 -27.11 -34.11 -5.43
C ILE A 21 -27.84 -32.79 -5.61
N ARG A 22 -28.62 -32.64 -6.69
CA ARG A 22 -29.33 -31.38 -7.02
C ARG A 22 -30.37 -31.00 -5.97
N ASN A 23 -31.04 -31.99 -5.39
CA ASN A 23 -32.07 -31.76 -4.38
C ASN A 23 -31.55 -31.85 -2.94
N ASN A 24 -30.24 -32.02 -2.75
CA ASN A 24 -29.59 -32.10 -1.44
C ASN A 24 -30.32 -33.09 -0.48
N ILE A 25 -30.60 -34.29 -0.99
CA ILE A 25 -31.30 -35.32 -0.21
C ILE A 25 -30.45 -35.66 1.02
N LYS A 26 -31.04 -35.50 2.21
CA LYS A 26 -30.34 -35.68 3.49
C LYS A 26 -30.20 -37.17 3.83
N PRO A 27 -28.97 -37.70 3.99
CA PRO A 27 -28.73 -39.03 4.55
C PRO A 27 -29.30 -39.17 5.96
N ALA A 28 -29.83 -40.35 6.30
CA ALA A 28 -30.14 -40.67 7.69
C ALA A 28 -28.87 -40.83 8.53
N GLY A 29 -28.95 -40.50 9.82
CA GLY A 29 -27.87 -40.77 10.77
C GLY A 29 -27.79 -42.26 11.09
N GLU A 30 -26.61 -42.72 11.49
CA GLU A 30 -26.42 -44.10 11.96
C GLU A 30 -26.96 -44.27 13.39
N GLU A 31 -27.85 -45.24 13.57
CA GLU A 31 -28.31 -45.72 14.87
C GLU A 31 -27.52 -46.98 15.26
N LEU A 32 -27.01 -47.04 16.49
CA LEU A 32 -26.30 -48.22 16.99
C LEU A 32 -27.23 -49.06 17.88
N GLN A 33 -27.44 -50.31 17.50
CA GLN A 33 -28.16 -51.33 18.27
C GLN A 33 -27.26 -52.56 18.51
N LEU A 34 -26.09 -52.31 19.07
CA LEU A 34 -25.08 -53.33 19.34
C LEU A 34 -25.49 -54.27 20.47
N GLY A 35 -24.83 -55.44 20.54
CA GLY A 35 -25.05 -56.43 21.59
C GLY A 35 -26.18 -57.43 21.31
N ARG A 36 -26.85 -57.31 20.15
CA ARG A 36 -27.88 -58.26 19.70
C ARG A 36 -27.30 -59.46 18.94
N ILE A 37 -26.14 -59.27 18.32
CA ILE A 37 -25.36 -60.34 17.69
C ILE A 37 -24.34 -60.87 18.70
N TYR A 38 -24.64 -61.99 19.34
CA TYR A 38 -23.74 -62.67 20.25
C TYR A 38 -22.64 -63.45 19.51
N ASP A 39 -22.82 -63.80 18.23
CA ASP A 39 -21.82 -64.56 17.47
C ASP A 39 -20.53 -63.79 17.15
N GLN A 40 -20.45 -62.50 17.49
CA GLN A 40 -19.20 -61.74 17.49
C GLN A 40 -18.38 -61.90 18.77
N ASP A 41 -18.90 -62.63 19.76
CA ASP A 41 -18.23 -63.01 20.99
C ASP A 41 -17.72 -64.46 20.85
N PRO A 42 -16.38 -64.67 20.81
CA PRO A 42 -15.80 -66.00 20.71
C PRO A 42 -16.33 -66.99 21.76
N SER A 43 -16.68 -66.52 22.96
CA SER A 43 -17.21 -67.39 24.01
C SER A 43 -18.61 -67.95 23.71
N LYS A 44 -19.31 -67.40 22.71
CA LYS A 44 -20.68 -67.73 22.36
C LYS A 44 -20.85 -68.36 20.97
N ASN A 45 -19.77 -68.40 20.18
CA ASN A 45 -19.78 -68.88 18.79
C ASN A 45 -18.88 -70.12 18.56
N GLY A 46 -18.52 -70.83 19.62
CA GLY A 46 -17.60 -71.99 19.53
C GLY A 46 -16.12 -71.63 19.49
N ASN A 47 -15.72 -70.50 20.09
CA ASN A 47 -14.35 -69.96 20.12
C ASN A 47 -13.81 -69.58 18.74
N ILE A 48 -14.68 -69.21 17.80
CA ILE A 48 -14.29 -68.71 16.48
C ILE A 48 -13.80 -67.27 16.64
N ASN A 49 -12.58 -67.00 16.18
CA ASN A 49 -12.02 -65.66 16.17
C ASN A 49 -12.74 -64.77 15.14
N MET A 50 -13.38 -63.72 15.65
CA MET A 50 -14.12 -62.75 14.85
C MET A 50 -13.32 -61.47 14.55
N ASP A 51 -12.06 -61.37 14.96
CA ASP A 51 -11.23 -60.22 14.60
C ASP A 51 -10.76 -60.30 13.15
N TYR A 52 -10.61 -59.16 12.49
CA TYR A 52 -10.02 -59.08 11.16
C TYR A 52 -8.53 -59.45 11.20
N ASP A 53 -8.07 -60.26 10.25
CA ASP A 53 -6.67 -60.71 10.19
C ASP A 53 -5.68 -59.54 10.06
N SER A 54 -6.12 -58.44 9.44
CA SER A 54 -5.31 -57.21 9.28
C SER A 54 -5.48 -56.23 10.45
N GLY A 55 -6.26 -56.59 11.47
CA GLY A 55 -6.66 -55.72 12.58
C GLY A 55 -7.81 -54.75 12.23
N LYS A 56 -8.20 -54.65 10.96
CA LYS A 56 -9.29 -53.79 10.48
C LYS A 56 -9.96 -54.34 9.22
N PRO A 57 -11.19 -53.91 8.89
CA PRO A 57 -11.80 -54.22 7.60
C PRO A 57 -11.06 -53.54 6.44
N GLN A 58 -11.17 -54.12 5.25
CA GLN A 58 -10.49 -53.65 4.03
C GLN A 58 -11.44 -53.31 2.89
N MET A 59 -12.72 -53.69 2.98
CA MET A 59 -13.73 -53.39 1.97
C MET A 59 -15.14 -53.28 2.57
N ILE A 60 -16.09 -52.77 1.77
CA ILE A 60 -17.52 -52.78 2.07
C ILE A 60 -18.24 -53.68 1.07
N VAL A 61 -19.10 -54.57 1.57
CA VAL A 61 -19.97 -55.45 0.78
C VAL A 61 -21.41 -54.96 0.86
N ILE A 62 -22.00 -54.68 -0.30
CA ILE A 62 -23.39 -54.23 -0.41
C ILE A 62 -24.30 -55.41 -0.72
N HIS A 63 -25.32 -55.59 0.11
CA HIS A 63 -26.32 -56.65 0.04
C HIS A 63 -27.73 -56.12 -0.16
N GLU A 64 -28.68 -56.99 -0.44
CA GLU A 64 -30.11 -56.69 -0.41
C GLU A 64 -30.92 -57.87 0.15
N VAL A 65 -31.92 -57.59 0.99
CA VAL A 65 -32.65 -58.58 1.80
C VAL A 65 -33.48 -59.62 1.03
N GLY A 66 -33.67 -59.45 -0.28
CA GLY A 66 -34.34 -60.40 -1.17
C GLY A 66 -35.87 -60.33 -1.17
N VAL A 67 -36.49 -59.60 -0.24
CA VAL A 67 -37.95 -59.62 0.01
C VAL A 67 -38.58 -58.23 -0.08
N ASP A 68 -39.70 -58.13 -0.81
CA ASP A 68 -40.49 -56.91 -0.94
C ASP A 68 -41.45 -56.73 0.24
N GLY A 69 -41.62 -55.51 0.74
CA GLY A 69 -42.61 -55.17 1.79
C GLY A 69 -42.22 -55.48 3.24
N GLY A 70 -41.00 -55.96 3.49
CA GLY A 70 -40.45 -56.15 4.84
C GLY A 70 -40.07 -54.85 5.53
N THR A 71 -40.03 -54.85 6.87
CA THR A 71 -39.56 -53.70 7.67
C THR A 71 -38.14 -53.91 8.16
N ILE A 72 -37.38 -52.82 8.35
CA ILE A 72 -35.98 -52.89 8.84
C ILE A 72 -35.88 -53.63 10.18
N ASN A 73 -36.78 -53.35 11.13
CA ASN A 73 -36.81 -54.04 12.42
C ASN A 73 -37.16 -55.52 12.26
N GLY A 74 -38.10 -55.86 11.37
CA GLY A 74 -38.46 -57.26 11.10
C GLY A 74 -37.30 -58.08 10.54
N SER A 75 -36.53 -57.51 9.61
CA SER A 75 -35.31 -58.15 9.07
C SER A 75 -34.21 -58.28 10.12
N ILE A 76 -34.00 -57.25 10.95
CA ILE A 76 -33.07 -57.31 12.07
C ILE A 76 -33.48 -58.41 13.06
N ASP A 77 -34.76 -58.47 13.44
CA ASP A 77 -35.26 -59.47 14.39
C ASP A 77 -35.14 -60.89 13.83
N TYR A 78 -35.37 -61.08 12.53
CA TYR A 78 -35.10 -62.34 11.85
C TYR A 78 -33.63 -62.70 11.92
N MET A 79 -32.74 -61.78 11.52
CA MET A 79 -31.30 -62.01 11.51
C MET A 79 -30.72 -62.29 12.91
N VAL A 80 -31.20 -61.60 13.94
CA VAL A 80 -30.79 -61.85 15.32
C VAL A 80 -31.20 -63.25 15.78
N ARG A 81 -32.33 -63.80 15.31
CA ARG A 81 -32.75 -65.18 15.62
C ARG A 81 -31.99 -66.25 14.84
N THR A 82 -31.43 -65.89 13.68
CA THR A 82 -30.73 -66.83 12.76
C THR A 82 -29.24 -66.48 12.59
N GLN A 83 -28.65 -65.79 13.57
CA GLN A 83 -27.29 -65.24 13.47
C GLN A 83 -26.21 -66.31 13.34
N ASP A 84 -26.50 -67.52 13.82
CA ASP A 84 -25.65 -68.71 13.70
C ASP A 84 -25.48 -69.16 12.24
N SER A 85 -26.44 -68.81 11.39
CA SER A 85 -26.44 -69.09 9.96
C SER A 85 -25.86 -67.93 9.16
N ALA A 86 -26.33 -66.71 9.41
CA ALA A 86 -25.82 -65.51 8.76
C ALA A 86 -26.16 -64.23 9.53
N PHE A 87 -25.23 -63.27 9.50
CA PHE A 87 -25.51 -61.90 9.93
C PHE A 87 -24.63 -60.88 9.21
N VAL A 88 -25.12 -59.63 9.14
CA VAL A 88 -24.39 -58.47 8.63
C VAL A 88 -24.19 -57.42 9.71
N HIS A 89 -23.45 -56.35 9.41
CA HIS A 89 -23.17 -55.29 10.36
C HIS A 89 -24.32 -54.30 10.48
N ALA A 90 -24.94 -53.95 9.36
CA ALA A 90 -25.89 -52.85 9.29
C ALA A 90 -27.04 -53.11 8.31
N PHE A 91 -28.12 -52.36 8.51
CA PHE A 91 -29.29 -52.32 7.65
C PHE A 91 -29.65 -50.88 7.28
N VAL A 92 -30.21 -50.67 6.09
CA VAL A 92 -30.67 -49.36 5.63
C VAL A 92 -32.01 -49.43 4.88
N ASP A 93 -32.94 -48.53 5.23
CA ASP A 93 -34.16 -48.25 4.46
C ASP A 93 -34.20 -46.78 4.00
N ASP A 94 -35.36 -46.27 3.60
CA ASP A 94 -35.51 -44.90 3.12
C ASP A 94 -35.51 -43.82 4.22
N SER A 95 -35.45 -44.24 5.48
CA SER A 95 -35.59 -43.37 6.66
C SER A 95 -34.55 -43.62 7.74
N ARG A 96 -34.02 -44.84 7.84
CA ARG A 96 -33.17 -45.30 8.94
C ARG A 96 -31.97 -46.10 8.44
N LEU A 97 -30.91 -46.02 9.23
CA LEU A 97 -29.68 -46.77 9.09
C LEU A 97 -29.33 -47.32 10.48
N ILE A 98 -29.27 -48.64 10.62
CA ILE A 98 -29.13 -49.31 11.91
C ILE A 98 -27.97 -50.29 11.85
N THR A 99 -26.97 -50.10 12.71
CA THR A 99 -25.85 -51.03 12.88
C THR A 99 -26.11 -51.92 14.10
N ILE A 100 -26.10 -53.24 13.87
CA ILE A 100 -26.45 -54.27 14.87
C ILE A 100 -25.24 -55.11 15.34
N ALA A 101 -24.12 -55.02 14.62
CA ALA A 101 -22.87 -55.72 14.91
C ALA A 101 -21.67 -54.76 14.88
N ASP A 102 -20.65 -55.06 15.69
CA ASP A 102 -19.40 -54.29 15.77
C ASP A 102 -18.62 -54.40 14.46
N LYS A 103 -18.36 -53.25 13.83
CA LYS A 103 -17.66 -53.13 12.54
C LYS A 103 -16.15 -53.35 12.63
N ASN A 104 -15.60 -53.44 13.85
CA ASN A 104 -14.20 -53.84 14.06
C ASN A 104 -14.00 -55.36 14.02
N LYS A 105 -15.09 -56.13 13.95
CA LYS A 105 -15.11 -57.59 13.87
C LYS A 105 -15.78 -58.03 12.59
N LYS A 106 -15.51 -59.27 12.18
CA LYS A 106 -16.10 -59.93 11.00
C LYS A 106 -17.62 -60.11 11.19
N SER A 107 -18.31 -60.32 10.08
CA SER A 107 -19.68 -60.84 10.04
C SER A 107 -19.76 -62.07 9.13
N TRP A 108 -20.90 -62.77 9.14
CA TRP A 108 -21.12 -63.98 8.32
C TRP A 108 -22.24 -63.77 7.29
N GLY A 109 -22.00 -62.96 6.25
CA GLY A 109 -23.04 -62.61 5.26
C GLY A 109 -22.67 -62.81 3.79
N SER A 110 -21.40 -63.01 3.43
CA SER A 110 -20.92 -63.05 2.02
C SER A 110 -19.87 -64.12 1.76
N GLY A 111 -19.97 -65.24 2.48
CA GLY A 111 -19.03 -66.35 2.38
C GLY A 111 -17.62 -66.03 2.92
N PRO A 112 -16.71 -67.02 2.96
CA PRO A 112 -15.41 -66.90 3.62
C PRO A 112 -14.58 -65.68 3.21
N TYR A 113 -14.60 -65.28 1.93
CA TYR A 113 -13.83 -64.13 1.45
C TYR A 113 -14.43 -62.80 1.92
N GLY A 114 -15.73 -62.60 1.71
CA GLY A 114 -16.43 -61.38 2.12
C GLY A 114 -16.39 -61.19 3.64
N ASN A 115 -16.59 -62.27 4.39
CA ASN A 115 -16.50 -62.29 5.85
C ASN A 115 -15.10 -61.91 6.36
N LYS A 116 -14.05 -62.33 5.65
CA LYS A 116 -12.65 -62.08 6.05
C LYS A 116 -12.23 -60.62 5.90
N TYR A 117 -12.81 -59.87 4.96
CA TYR A 117 -12.32 -58.53 4.60
C TYR A 117 -13.35 -57.42 4.71
N GLY A 118 -14.65 -57.75 4.72
CA GLY A 118 -15.73 -56.82 4.49
C GLY A 118 -16.50 -56.40 5.74
N ILE A 119 -16.81 -55.11 5.84
CA ILE A 119 -18.04 -54.67 6.52
C ILE A 119 -19.20 -54.93 5.56
N GLN A 120 -20.32 -55.41 6.06
CA GLN A 120 -21.45 -55.89 5.27
C GLN A 120 -22.72 -55.15 5.67
N ILE A 121 -23.48 -54.65 4.69
CA ILE A 121 -24.70 -53.89 4.91
C ILE A 121 -25.84 -54.37 4.00
N GLU A 122 -27.01 -54.54 4.58
CA GLU A 122 -28.25 -54.94 3.91
C GLU A 122 -29.13 -53.72 3.62
N GLN A 123 -29.53 -53.53 2.36
CA GLN A 123 -30.61 -52.60 2.03
C GLN A 123 -31.96 -53.31 1.97
N MET A 124 -32.97 -52.68 2.57
CA MET A 124 -34.37 -53.09 2.47
C MET A 124 -34.92 -52.78 1.07
N ARG A 125 -35.87 -53.56 0.54
CA ARG A 125 -36.58 -53.15 -0.70
C ARG A 125 -37.59 -52.04 -0.42
N VAL A 126 -37.45 -50.92 -1.11
CA VAL A 126 -38.39 -49.80 -1.02
C VAL A 126 -39.31 -49.74 -2.25
N ALA A 127 -40.52 -49.19 -2.07
CA ALA A 127 -41.59 -49.27 -3.07
C ALA A 127 -41.63 -48.07 -4.05
N SER A 128 -40.83 -47.02 -3.85
CA SER A 128 -40.90 -45.80 -4.67
C SER A 128 -39.54 -45.20 -4.98
N GLN A 129 -39.46 -44.45 -6.07
CA GLN A 129 -38.26 -43.74 -6.50
C GLN A 129 -37.75 -42.75 -5.42
N ALA A 130 -38.65 -42.03 -4.76
CA ALA A 130 -38.28 -41.08 -3.71
C ALA A 130 -37.70 -41.78 -2.47
N ALA A 131 -38.26 -42.93 -2.10
CA ALA A 131 -37.72 -43.76 -1.03
C ALA A 131 -36.34 -44.32 -1.40
N PHE A 132 -36.18 -44.76 -2.64
CA PHE A 132 -34.90 -45.23 -3.17
C PHE A 132 -33.81 -44.16 -3.15
N TYR A 133 -34.14 -42.91 -3.50
CA TYR A 133 -33.19 -41.79 -3.42
C TYR A 133 -32.66 -41.55 -2.00
N LYS A 134 -33.54 -41.60 -0.99
CA LYS A 134 -33.13 -41.43 0.41
C LYS A 134 -32.29 -42.61 0.90
N GLN A 135 -32.68 -43.83 0.55
CA GLN A 135 -31.94 -45.03 0.89
C GLN A 135 -30.53 -45.01 0.29
N ILE A 136 -30.42 -44.75 -1.02
CA ILE A 136 -29.12 -44.72 -1.72
C ILE A 136 -28.23 -43.58 -1.22
N ALA A 137 -28.79 -42.40 -0.95
CA ALA A 137 -28.03 -41.30 -0.35
C ALA A 137 -27.48 -41.68 1.03
N THR A 138 -28.29 -42.35 1.85
CA THR A 138 -27.91 -42.82 3.18
C THR A 138 -26.82 -43.90 3.10
N LEU A 139 -27.05 -44.92 2.28
CA LEU A 139 -26.13 -46.02 2.06
C LEU A 139 -24.77 -45.51 1.55
N ALA A 140 -24.76 -44.66 0.52
CA ALA A 140 -23.52 -44.15 -0.07
C ALA A 140 -22.73 -43.25 0.90
N ASN A 141 -23.42 -42.38 1.65
CA ASN A 141 -22.79 -41.53 2.66
C ASN A 141 -22.18 -42.38 3.78
N TRP A 142 -22.91 -43.39 4.29
CA TRP A 142 -22.38 -44.28 5.31
C TRP A 142 -21.18 -45.10 4.82
N THR A 143 -21.24 -45.63 3.59
CA THR A 143 -20.11 -46.34 2.97
C THR A 143 -18.87 -45.45 2.93
N ALA A 144 -19.02 -44.17 2.52
CA ALA A 144 -17.91 -43.22 2.50
C ALA A 144 -17.33 -42.95 3.90
N GLN A 145 -18.19 -42.82 4.92
CA GLN A 145 -17.77 -42.66 6.31
C GLN A 145 -16.96 -43.87 6.81
N GLN A 146 -17.37 -45.10 6.47
CA GLN A 146 -16.63 -46.30 6.85
C GLN A 146 -15.26 -46.37 6.16
N MET A 147 -15.20 -46.03 4.87
CA MET A 147 -13.93 -46.00 4.13
C MET A 147 -12.95 -44.97 4.70
N ASP A 148 -13.45 -43.82 5.17
CA ASP A 148 -12.64 -42.82 5.86
C ASP A 148 -12.18 -43.31 7.24
N GLN A 149 -13.13 -43.76 8.08
CA GLN A 149 -12.90 -44.23 9.44
C GLN A 149 -11.85 -45.35 9.52
N TYR A 150 -11.90 -46.30 8.59
CA TYR A 150 -10.99 -47.45 8.57
C TYR A 150 -9.77 -47.26 7.65
N ASN A 151 -9.62 -46.07 7.06
CA ASN A 151 -8.54 -45.72 6.14
C ASN A 151 -8.40 -46.77 5.01
N MET A 152 -9.50 -47.00 4.28
CA MET A 152 -9.58 -47.96 3.16
C MET A 152 -9.15 -47.34 1.81
N GLY A 153 -8.97 -46.02 1.76
CA GLY A 153 -8.70 -45.25 0.54
C GLY A 153 -9.98 -44.85 -0.22
N GLU A 154 -9.81 -44.19 -1.37
CA GLU A 154 -10.91 -43.77 -2.24
C GLU A 154 -11.73 -44.98 -2.75
N PRO A 155 -13.04 -44.82 -3.01
CA PRO A 155 -13.90 -45.92 -3.46
C PRO A 155 -13.42 -46.52 -4.78
N LYS A 156 -13.10 -47.81 -4.74
CA LYS A 156 -12.61 -48.60 -5.86
C LYS A 156 -13.35 -49.93 -5.92
N LEU A 157 -14.02 -50.18 -7.03
CA LEU A 157 -14.71 -51.44 -7.24
C LEU A 157 -13.72 -52.61 -7.28
N MET A 158 -14.09 -53.71 -6.62
CA MET A 158 -13.43 -55.00 -6.79
C MET A 158 -13.52 -55.42 -8.27
N SER A 159 -12.48 -56.02 -8.83
CA SER A 159 -12.63 -56.58 -10.19
C SER A 159 -13.57 -57.78 -10.16
N SER A 160 -14.49 -57.88 -11.11
CA SER A 160 -15.44 -58.99 -11.22
C SER A 160 -15.51 -59.51 -12.65
N PRO A 161 -15.39 -60.83 -12.88
CA PRO A 161 -15.51 -61.43 -14.20
C PRO A 161 -16.97 -61.40 -14.69
N SER A 162 -17.20 -61.55 -16.00
CA SER A 162 -18.55 -61.59 -16.58
C SER A 162 -19.30 -62.91 -16.33
N THR A 163 -18.58 -63.95 -15.92
CA THR A 163 -19.13 -65.27 -15.56
C THR A 163 -18.49 -65.78 -14.27
N PRO A 164 -19.17 -66.61 -13.48
CA PRO A 164 -18.62 -67.15 -12.24
C PRO A 164 -17.31 -67.92 -12.43
N GLN A 165 -16.33 -67.66 -11.55
CA GLN A 165 -14.98 -68.25 -11.54
C GLN A 165 -14.63 -68.81 -10.16
N LYS A 166 -13.68 -69.75 -10.13
CA LYS A 166 -13.06 -70.25 -8.88
C LYS A 166 -11.66 -69.69 -8.75
N ASN A 167 -11.44 -68.77 -7.81
CA ASN A 167 -10.16 -68.10 -7.56
C ASN A 167 -9.65 -68.39 -6.14
N ASP A 168 -8.35 -68.17 -5.92
CA ASP A 168 -7.70 -68.34 -4.61
C ASP A 168 -8.26 -67.35 -3.58
N LEU A 169 -8.77 -67.85 -2.45
CA LEU A 169 -9.34 -67.06 -1.37
C LEU A 169 -8.29 -66.35 -0.50
N SER A 170 -7.00 -66.62 -0.72
CA SER A 170 -5.90 -65.98 -0.02
C SER A 170 -5.55 -64.59 -0.56
N ILE A 171 -6.00 -64.26 -1.78
CA ILE A 171 -5.66 -63.00 -2.44
C ILE A 171 -6.27 -61.80 -1.71
N LYS A 172 -5.50 -60.74 -1.53
CA LYS A 172 -6.02 -59.50 -0.94
C LYS A 172 -7.02 -58.82 -1.88
N PRO A 173 -8.00 -58.07 -1.34
CA PRO A 173 -8.94 -57.31 -2.17
C PRO A 173 -8.20 -56.34 -3.11
N ASP A 174 -8.58 -56.35 -4.39
CA ASP A 174 -8.06 -55.42 -5.41
C ASP A 174 -8.90 -54.14 -5.54
N GLY A 175 -10.02 -54.09 -4.82
CA GLY A 175 -10.88 -52.92 -4.58
C GLY A 175 -11.46 -52.97 -3.16
N ASN A 176 -11.96 -51.84 -2.69
CA ASN A 176 -12.51 -51.65 -1.34
C ASN A 176 -14.05 -51.52 -1.34
N LEU A 177 -14.71 -51.67 -2.49
CA LEU A 177 -16.16 -51.67 -2.64
C LEU A 177 -16.61 -52.82 -3.55
N THR A 178 -17.61 -53.60 -3.12
CA THR A 178 -18.12 -54.72 -3.91
C THR A 178 -19.60 -54.98 -3.63
N THR A 179 -20.30 -55.56 -4.59
CA THR A 179 -21.61 -56.20 -4.35
C THR A 179 -21.42 -57.68 -3.99
N HIS A 180 -22.47 -58.31 -3.47
CA HIS A 180 -22.45 -59.75 -3.23
C HIS A 180 -22.25 -60.54 -4.53
N LYS A 181 -22.93 -60.14 -5.63
CA LYS A 181 -22.74 -60.72 -6.96
C LYS A 181 -21.29 -60.71 -7.40
N MET A 182 -20.60 -59.59 -7.22
CA MET A 182 -19.22 -59.44 -7.66
C MET A 182 -18.29 -60.42 -6.93
N LEU A 183 -18.53 -60.65 -5.63
CA LEU A 183 -17.86 -61.68 -4.85
C LEU A 183 -18.19 -63.08 -5.35
N SER A 184 -19.47 -63.40 -5.56
CA SER A 184 -19.90 -64.71 -6.07
C SER A 184 -19.32 -65.02 -7.45
N TYR A 185 -19.22 -64.01 -8.32
CA TYR A 185 -18.67 -64.20 -9.66
C TYR A 185 -17.15 -64.38 -9.63
N LYS A 186 -16.45 -63.70 -8.71
CA LYS A 186 -15.01 -63.86 -8.56
C LYS A 186 -14.62 -65.14 -7.81
N PHE A 187 -15.44 -65.56 -6.86
CA PHE A 187 -15.16 -66.68 -5.95
C PHE A 187 -16.38 -67.60 -5.82
N ASN A 188 -16.85 -68.18 -6.93
CA ASN A 188 -18.03 -69.05 -7.06
C ASN A 188 -17.98 -70.37 -6.25
N GLN A 189 -17.08 -70.44 -5.27
CA GLN A 189 -16.95 -71.47 -4.27
C GLN A 189 -17.33 -70.98 -2.86
N THR A 190 -17.62 -69.69 -2.67
CA THR A 190 -17.94 -69.11 -1.36
C THR A 190 -19.39 -68.67 -1.19
N THR A 191 -20.07 -68.33 -2.28
CA THR A 191 -21.47 -67.86 -2.34
C THR A 191 -21.88 -67.79 -3.83
N ASP A 192 -23.17 -67.92 -4.12
CA ASP A 192 -23.77 -67.84 -5.47
C ASP A 192 -24.79 -66.69 -5.60
N HIS A 193 -24.90 -65.85 -4.58
CA HIS A 193 -25.79 -64.70 -4.52
C HIS A 193 -25.51 -63.66 -5.60
N VAL A 194 -26.55 -62.91 -6.00
CA VAL A 194 -26.50 -61.92 -7.10
C VAL A 194 -27.00 -60.52 -6.72
N ASP A 195 -27.25 -60.28 -5.44
CA ASP A 195 -27.64 -58.97 -4.91
C ASP A 195 -26.50 -57.93 -4.96
N PRO A 196 -26.81 -56.63 -5.04
CA PRO A 196 -28.14 -56.00 -5.16
C PRO A 196 -28.57 -55.69 -6.61
N ASP A 197 -27.85 -56.20 -7.62
CA ASP A 197 -27.96 -55.80 -9.03
C ASP A 197 -29.40 -55.74 -9.55
N ALA A 198 -30.18 -56.80 -9.34
CA ALA A 198 -31.56 -56.89 -9.81
C ALA A 198 -32.48 -55.87 -9.14
N TYR A 199 -32.24 -55.53 -7.87
CA TYR A 199 -33.02 -54.52 -7.15
C TYR A 199 -32.67 -53.12 -7.64
N TRP A 200 -31.38 -52.79 -7.79
CA TRP A 200 -30.96 -51.49 -8.32
C TRP A 200 -31.43 -51.26 -9.76
N ALA A 201 -31.45 -52.31 -10.59
CA ALA A 201 -31.96 -52.24 -11.95
C ALA A 201 -33.44 -51.81 -12.02
N ARG A 202 -34.27 -52.08 -10.99
CA ARG A 202 -35.66 -51.61 -10.91
C ARG A 202 -35.78 -50.08 -10.92
N PHE A 203 -34.73 -49.38 -10.50
CA PHE A 203 -34.66 -47.92 -10.41
C PHE A 203 -33.71 -47.30 -11.44
N GLY A 204 -33.26 -48.07 -12.44
CA GLY A 204 -32.28 -47.62 -13.42
C GLY A 204 -30.92 -47.31 -12.80
N TYR A 205 -30.54 -48.02 -11.73
CA TYR A 205 -29.33 -47.78 -10.96
C TYR A 205 -28.35 -48.96 -11.02
N ASP A 206 -27.05 -48.71 -10.87
CA ASP A 206 -26.01 -49.76 -10.84
C ASP A 206 -24.84 -49.46 -9.89
N ILE A 207 -23.91 -50.41 -9.78
CA ILE A 207 -22.74 -50.33 -8.88
C ILE A 207 -21.72 -49.24 -9.29
N ASN A 208 -21.61 -48.90 -10.57
CA ASN A 208 -20.73 -47.81 -11.01
C ASN A 208 -21.29 -46.47 -10.55
N GLN A 209 -22.59 -46.26 -10.71
CA GLN A 209 -23.27 -45.07 -10.23
C GLN A 209 -23.23 -44.99 -8.70
N PHE A 210 -23.39 -46.13 -8.00
CA PHE A 210 -23.20 -46.18 -6.55
C PHE A 210 -21.78 -45.78 -6.13
N ARG A 211 -20.74 -46.36 -6.75
CA ARG A 211 -19.33 -45.96 -6.52
C ARG A 211 -19.17 -44.45 -6.70
N ASP A 212 -19.70 -43.88 -7.77
CA ASP A 212 -19.53 -42.45 -8.06
C ASP A 212 -20.16 -41.56 -6.97
N LEU A 213 -21.33 -41.96 -6.44
CA LEU A 213 -21.95 -41.25 -5.31
C LEU A 213 -21.17 -41.41 -4.01
N VAL A 214 -20.62 -42.60 -3.74
CA VAL A 214 -19.70 -42.82 -2.60
C VAL A 214 -18.46 -41.95 -2.76
N SER A 215 -17.87 -41.86 -3.95
CA SER A 215 -16.70 -41.01 -4.23
C SER A 215 -16.98 -39.53 -3.98
N LYS A 216 -18.17 -39.05 -4.38
CA LYS A 216 -18.62 -37.70 -4.00
C LYS A 216 -18.60 -37.55 -2.48
N TYR A 217 -19.34 -38.38 -1.74
CA TYR A 217 -19.44 -38.22 -0.28
C TYR A 217 -18.10 -38.38 0.43
N TYR A 218 -17.24 -39.29 -0.04
CA TYR A 218 -15.88 -39.47 0.47
C TYR A 218 -15.06 -38.19 0.31
N ASN A 219 -15.09 -37.58 -0.88
CA ASN A 219 -14.41 -36.32 -1.14
C ASN A 219 -15.01 -35.18 -0.30
N ASP A 220 -16.32 -35.11 -0.13
CA ASP A 220 -16.98 -34.14 0.76
C ASP A 220 -16.53 -34.30 2.21
N ILE A 221 -16.37 -35.53 2.71
CA ILE A 221 -15.87 -35.83 4.06
C ILE A 221 -14.42 -35.36 4.20
N LYS A 222 -13.56 -35.71 3.24
CA LYS A 222 -12.17 -35.24 3.19
C LYS A 222 -12.04 -33.72 3.11
N ASN A 223 -12.98 -33.07 2.43
CA ASN A 223 -13.07 -31.61 2.34
C ASN A 223 -13.68 -30.96 3.60
N LYS A 224 -14.34 -31.73 4.50
CA LYS A 224 -14.96 -31.25 5.76
C LYS A 224 -14.16 -31.58 7.02
N SER A 225 -13.12 -32.42 6.95
CA SER A 225 -12.24 -32.77 8.08
C SER A 225 -11.11 -31.77 8.35
N ASN A 226 -11.02 -30.69 7.56
CA ASN A 226 -10.03 -29.62 7.70
C ASN A 226 -10.78 -28.28 7.82
N ILE A 227 -11.24 -27.95 9.03
CA ILE A 227 -12.03 -26.75 9.30
C ILE A 227 -11.43 -25.93 10.43
N GLY A 228 -11.58 -24.62 10.37
CA GLY A 228 -11.02 -23.73 11.38
C GLY A 228 -11.39 -22.30 11.13
N TYR A 229 -11.24 -21.49 12.17
CA TYR A 229 -11.50 -20.07 12.12
C TYR A 229 -10.55 -19.31 13.03
N LEU A 230 -10.25 -18.07 12.65
CA LEU A 230 -9.43 -17.16 13.42
C LEU A 230 -10.34 -16.16 14.13
N ASP A 231 -10.49 -16.30 15.45
CA ASP A 231 -11.32 -15.40 16.25
C ASP A 231 -10.72 -14.00 16.31
N SER A 232 -9.39 -13.91 16.44
CA SER A 232 -8.68 -12.64 16.47
C SER A 232 -7.23 -12.78 16.05
N VAL A 233 -6.73 -11.73 15.42
CA VAL A 233 -5.31 -11.57 15.11
C VAL A 233 -4.90 -10.12 15.30
N GLY A 234 -3.79 -9.91 15.99
CA GLY A 234 -3.26 -8.59 16.26
C GLY A 234 -1.74 -8.61 16.26
N VAL A 235 -1.15 -7.59 15.64
CA VAL A 235 0.29 -7.32 15.77
C VAL A 235 0.53 -6.80 17.19
N THR A 236 1.49 -7.40 17.90
CA THR A 236 1.84 -7.09 19.29
C THR A 236 3.34 -6.84 19.43
N GLY A 237 3.79 -6.47 20.63
CA GLY A 237 5.21 -6.37 20.96
C GLY A 237 5.96 -5.46 19.99
N GLU A 238 5.50 -4.22 19.79
CA GLU A 238 6.25 -3.26 18.97
C GLU A 238 6.43 -3.70 17.49
N GLY A 239 5.52 -4.53 16.97
CA GLY A 239 5.55 -5.02 15.58
C GLY A 239 6.39 -6.27 15.35
N ASN A 240 6.99 -6.84 16.40
CA ASN A 240 7.86 -8.01 16.31
C ASN A 240 7.16 -9.34 16.64
N SER A 241 5.86 -9.29 16.95
CA SER A 241 5.07 -10.47 17.26
C SER A 241 3.64 -10.33 16.76
N ILE A 242 2.98 -11.46 16.55
CA ILE A 242 1.56 -11.54 16.21
C ILE A 242 0.88 -12.45 17.24
N LYS A 243 -0.11 -11.90 17.94
CA LYS A 243 -1.01 -12.64 18.80
C LYS A 243 -2.20 -13.14 17.98
N VAL A 244 -2.42 -14.44 18.02
CA VAL A 244 -3.49 -15.14 17.29
C VAL A 244 -4.32 -15.96 18.25
N ARG A 245 -5.63 -15.89 18.06
CA ARG A 245 -6.61 -16.75 18.72
C ARG A 245 -7.56 -17.31 17.68
N GLY A 246 -7.85 -18.59 17.77
CA GLY A 246 -8.71 -19.28 16.82
C GLY A 246 -8.87 -20.74 17.17
N TRP A 247 -9.29 -21.52 16.18
CA TRP A 247 -9.37 -22.97 16.26
C TRP A 247 -9.13 -23.61 14.90
N HIS A 248 -8.58 -24.82 14.91
CA HIS A 248 -8.37 -25.67 13.73
C HIS A 248 -8.64 -27.12 14.12
N TYR A 249 -9.62 -27.74 13.48
CA TYR A 249 -9.97 -29.14 13.63
C TYR A 249 -9.51 -29.97 12.43
N SER A 250 -8.75 -31.03 12.74
CA SER A 250 -8.45 -32.17 11.87
C SER A 250 -8.15 -33.38 12.76
N LEU A 251 -8.22 -34.59 12.18
CA LEU A 251 -7.92 -35.85 12.87
C LEU A 251 -6.42 -36.11 13.07
N LYS A 252 -5.55 -35.22 12.56
CA LYS A 252 -4.09 -35.33 12.69
C LYS A 252 -3.59 -35.01 14.10
N LYS A 253 -2.47 -35.63 14.49
CA LYS A 253 -1.99 -35.64 15.88
C LYS A 253 -1.38 -34.32 16.37
N TYR A 254 -0.60 -33.63 15.55
CA TYR A 254 0.15 -32.44 15.94
C TYR A 254 -0.41 -31.19 15.27
N GLU A 255 -0.33 -30.05 15.96
CA GLU A 255 -0.72 -28.75 15.43
C GLU A 255 0.42 -27.74 15.51
N TYR A 256 0.61 -26.99 14.43
CA TYR A 256 1.59 -25.92 14.33
C TYR A 256 0.95 -24.67 13.73
N LEU A 257 1.25 -23.52 14.29
CA LEU A 257 0.97 -22.22 13.68
C LEU A 257 2.21 -21.69 13.00
N PHE A 258 2.03 -21.10 11.83
CA PHE A 258 3.09 -20.55 10.99
C PHE A 258 2.80 -19.09 10.71
N ILE A 259 3.87 -18.28 10.75
CA ILE A 259 3.93 -16.98 10.08
C ILE A 259 4.55 -17.21 8.72
N MET A 260 3.81 -16.88 7.67
CA MET A 260 4.24 -17.02 6.28
C MET A 260 4.45 -15.64 5.67
N ASP A 261 5.56 -15.44 4.96
CA ASP A 261 5.78 -14.23 4.16
C ASP A 261 4.78 -14.21 3.01
N ALA A 262 3.94 -13.19 2.96
CA ALA A 262 2.83 -13.14 2.01
C ALA A 262 3.26 -12.86 0.57
N ASN A 263 4.48 -12.33 0.37
CA ASN A 263 5.00 -12.05 -0.97
C ASN A 263 5.68 -13.28 -1.57
N THR A 264 6.39 -14.06 -0.76
CA THR A 264 7.21 -15.19 -1.20
C THR A 264 6.59 -16.56 -0.91
N GLY A 265 5.57 -16.62 -0.04
CA GLY A 265 4.99 -17.87 0.44
C GLY A 265 5.92 -18.69 1.34
N ARG A 266 7.07 -18.14 1.75
CA ARG A 266 8.04 -18.83 2.60
C ARG A 266 7.66 -18.72 4.06
N GLU A 267 7.92 -19.77 4.81
CA GLU A 267 7.83 -19.75 6.26
C GLU A 267 8.84 -18.76 6.85
N ILE A 268 8.37 -17.98 7.82
CA ILE A 268 9.19 -17.08 8.63
C ILE A 268 9.42 -17.67 10.02
N SER A 269 8.36 -18.16 10.64
CA SER A 269 8.41 -18.79 11.95
C SER A 269 7.29 -19.80 12.08
N ARG A 270 7.50 -20.81 12.94
CA ARG A 270 6.48 -21.76 13.34
C ARG A 270 6.49 -21.97 14.85
N GLN A 271 5.36 -22.33 15.42
CA GLN A 271 5.22 -22.72 16.82
C GLN A 271 4.23 -23.87 16.96
N GLN A 272 4.62 -24.90 17.71
CA GLN A 272 3.73 -26.01 18.05
C GLN A 272 2.67 -25.57 19.06
N VAL A 273 1.42 -25.99 18.84
CA VAL A 273 0.33 -25.87 19.81
C VAL A 273 0.37 -27.09 20.71
N THR A 274 1.04 -26.98 21.87
CA THR A 274 1.18 -28.09 22.82
C THR A 274 0.06 -28.14 23.85
N THR A 275 -0.55 -27.00 24.17
CA THR A 275 -1.68 -26.87 25.11
C THR A 275 -2.84 -26.19 24.39
N PRO A 276 -3.85 -26.95 23.95
CA PRO A 276 -4.98 -26.37 23.22
C PRO A 276 -5.86 -25.49 24.12
N ASP A 277 -6.37 -24.38 23.57
CA ASP A 277 -7.44 -23.58 24.19
C ASP A 277 -8.75 -24.38 24.07
N ILE A 278 -9.46 -24.58 25.18
CA ILE A 278 -10.66 -25.43 25.18
C ILE A 278 -11.87 -24.65 24.66
N ARG A 279 -12.48 -25.14 23.58
CA ARG A 279 -13.55 -24.49 22.79
C ARG A 279 -14.88 -25.22 22.90
N THR A 280 -15.54 -25.07 24.04
CA THR A 280 -16.87 -25.64 24.29
C THR A 280 -17.95 -25.05 23.37
N ASP A 281 -17.79 -23.78 22.98
CA ASP A 281 -18.63 -23.09 21.99
C ASP A 281 -18.62 -23.80 20.63
N ILE A 282 -17.46 -24.26 20.17
CA ILE A 282 -17.33 -24.96 18.88
C ILE A 282 -17.92 -26.38 18.96
N LYS A 283 -17.74 -27.08 20.08
CA LYS A 283 -18.35 -28.40 20.32
C LYS A 283 -19.89 -28.37 20.29
N ASN A 284 -20.49 -27.26 20.73
CA ASN A 284 -21.94 -27.10 20.69
C ASN A 284 -22.49 -26.89 19.27
N VAL A 285 -21.65 -26.47 18.32
CA VAL A 285 -22.01 -26.26 16.91
C VAL A 285 -21.69 -27.49 16.07
N TYR A 286 -20.56 -28.13 16.32
CA TYR A 286 -20.04 -29.24 15.52
C TYR A 286 -19.91 -30.51 16.36
N ASN A 287 -20.58 -31.58 15.95
CA ASN A 287 -20.55 -32.87 16.64
C ASN A 287 -19.39 -33.76 16.14
N TYR A 288 -18.14 -33.31 16.34
CA TYR A 288 -16.94 -34.05 15.96
C TYR A 288 -16.11 -34.48 17.19
N PRO A 289 -15.46 -35.67 17.17
CA PRO A 289 -14.67 -36.14 18.30
C PRO A 289 -13.52 -35.19 18.66
N ASN A 290 -13.37 -34.85 19.94
CA ASN A 290 -12.32 -33.99 20.50
C ASN A 290 -12.27 -32.55 19.94
N ILE A 291 -13.32 -32.08 19.25
CA ILE A 291 -13.32 -30.74 18.65
C ILE A 291 -13.18 -29.61 19.66
N GLU A 292 -13.56 -29.83 20.92
CA GLU A 292 -13.30 -28.88 22.01
C GLU A 292 -11.81 -28.61 22.25
N LYS A 293 -10.90 -29.47 21.76
CA LYS A 293 -9.44 -29.28 21.86
C LYS A 293 -8.83 -28.65 20.60
N SER A 294 -9.65 -28.06 19.74
CA SER A 294 -9.20 -27.45 18.47
C SER A 294 -8.65 -26.03 18.64
N GLY A 295 -8.79 -25.41 19.80
CA GLY A 295 -8.45 -24.00 19.99
C GLY A 295 -6.96 -23.73 20.16
N PHE A 296 -6.54 -22.53 19.76
CA PHE A 296 -5.22 -21.98 20.01
C PHE A 296 -5.31 -20.51 20.44
N ASN A 297 -4.37 -20.09 21.30
CA ASN A 297 -4.19 -18.70 21.74
C ASN A 297 -2.70 -18.46 21.98
N ILE A 298 -1.99 -18.00 20.95
CA ILE A 298 -0.52 -18.00 20.89
C ILE A 298 -0.01 -16.65 20.41
N THR A 299 1.16 -16.25 20.90
CA THR A 299 1.94 -15.12 20.35
C THR A 299 3.16 -15.68 19.62
N LEU A 300 3.24 -15.45 18.30
CA LEU A 300 4.38 -15.86 17.47
C LEU A 300 5.30 -14.68 17.15
N PRO A 301 6.63 -14.86 17.11
CA PRO A 301 7.55 -13.84 16.65
C PRO A 301 7.43 -13.62 15.13
N THR A 302 7.57 -12.37 14.69
CA THR A 302 7.55 -11.96 13.28
C THR A 302 8.52 -10.79 13.03
N PRO A 303 9.20 -10.72 11.89
CA PRO A 303 9.99 -9.55 11.49
C PRO A 303 9.10 -8.34 11.19
N GLN A 304 9.61 -7.15 11.52
CA GLN A 304 8.98 -5.87 11.22
C GLN A 304 8.95 -5.57 9.70
N GLY A 305 7.99 -4.75 9.27
CA GLY A 305 7.87 -4.26 7.88
C GLY A 305 7.57 -5.34 6.84
N ARG A 306 7.00 -6.49 7.22
CA ARG A 306 6.64 -7.58 6.33
C ARG A 306 5.12 -7.68 6.18
N ASN A 307 4.70 -8.08 4.99
CA ASN A 307 3.34 -8.58 4.78
C ASN A 307 3.36 -10.08 5.07
N VAL A 308 2.54 -10.53 6.02
CA VAL A 308 2.50 -11.92 6.45
C VAL A 308 1.08 -12.47 6.47
N TYR A 309 0.92 -13.78 6.42
CA TYR A 309 -0.35 -14.43 6.74
C TYR A 309 -0.13 -15.55 7.75
N ILE A 310 -1.20 -15.89 8.47
CA ILE A 310 -1.20 -16.98 9.44
C ILE A 310 -1.71 -18.24 8.77
N MET A 311 -0.98 -19.33 8.97
CA MET A 311 -1.39 -20.67 8.59
C MET A 311 -1.38 -21.57 9.82
N SER A 312 -2.40 -22.38 10.02
CA SER A 312 -2.35 -23.52 10.93
C SER A 312 -2.21 -24.80 10.12
N ARG A 313 -1.32 -25.69 10.57
CA ARG A 313 -1.14 -27.05 10.03
C ARG A 313 -1.47 -28.07 11.08
N LYS A 314 -2.24 -29.07 10.69
CA LYS A 314 -2.48 -30.31 11.41
C LYS A 314 -1.74 -31.44 10.69
N THR A 315 -0.85 -32.17 11.36
CA THR A 315 -0.01 -33.21 10.73
C THR A 315 0.26 -34.38 11.67
N ASP A 316 0.62 -35.53 11.12
CA ASP A 316 1.08 -36.70 11.90
C ASP A 316 2.60 -36.68 12.12
N ASP A 317 3.33 -35.75 11.49
CA ASP A 317 4.75 -35.55 11.72
C ASP A 317 5.00 -34.77 13.03
N PRO A 318 5.74 -35.33 14.02
CA PRO A 318 6.13 -34.62 15.23
C PRO A 318 6.99 -33.37 15.02
N LYS A 319 7.48 -33.09 13.80
CA LYS A 319 8.23 -31.88 13.45
C LYS A 319 7.36 -30.77 12.82
N GLY A 320 6.11 -31.07 12.51
CA GLY A 320 5.23 -30.11 11.84
C GLY A 320 5.37 -30.06 10.32
N ASP A 321 6.12 -30.98 9.72
CA ASP A 321 6.25 -31.09 8.26
C ASP A 321 5.08 -31.91 7.67
N ASP A 322 5.08 -32.09 6.35
CA ASP A 322 4.00 -32.76 5.60
C ASP A 322 4.23 -34.26 5.39
N VAL A 323 5.26 -34.83 6.03
CA VAL A 323 5.56 -36.27 5.96
C VAL A 323 4.45 -37.07 6.65
N GLY A 324 3.73 -37.91 5.89
CA GLY A 324 2.53 -38.61 6.37
C GLY A 324 1.22 -37.84 6.15
N GLY A 325 1.28 -36.70 5.45
CA GLY A 325 0.13 -35.87 5.06
C GLY A 325 -0.20 -34.81 6.11
N ALA A 326 -0.49 -33.60 5.62
CA ALA A 326 -0.83 -32.43 6.43
C ALA A 326 -2.13 -31.76 5.94
N ASP A 327 -2.89 -31.24 6.89
CA ASP A 327 -4.08 -30.43 6.66
C ASP A 327 -3.74 -28.98 7.02
N ASP A 328 -3.80 -28.09 6.02
CA ASP A 328 -3.46 -26.68 6.18
C ASP A 328 -4.70 -25.78 6.10
N ILE A 329 -4.78 -24.80 7.00
CA ILE A 329 -5.72 -23.68 6.92
C ILE A 329 -4.94 -22.38 6.92
N ARG A 330 -5.13 -21.61 5.84
CA ARG A 330 -4.73 -20.21 5.78
C ARG A 330 -5.90 -19.35 6.27
N PHE A 331 -5.69 -18.62 7.37
CA PHE A 331 -6.78 -17.87 7.99
C PHE A 331 -7.02 -16.48 7.39
N THR A 332 -6.02 -15.88 6.74
CA THR A 332 -6.16 -14.51 6.22
C THR A 332 -6.13 -14.47 4.69
N SER A 333 -7.21 -13.94 4.10
CA SER A 333 -7.29 -13.65 2.67
C SER A 333 -6.40 -12.47 2.28
N ASN A 334 -6.31 -11.47 3.16
CA ASN A 334 -5.41 -10.32 3.03
C ASN A 334 -4.17 -10.46 3.93
N PRO A 335 -2.97 -10.06 3.46
CA PRO A 335 -1.78 -10.03 4.30
C PRO A 335 -1.90 -9.04 5.46
N ILE A 336 -1.38 -9.43 6.62
CA ILE A 336 -1.16 -8.59 7.79
C ILE A 336 0.18 -7.87 7.60
N THR A 337 0.19 -6.54 7.59
CA THR A 337 1.44 -5.77 7.56
C THR A 337 1.97 -5.59 8.97
N THR A 338 3.12 -6.17 9.27
CA THR A 338 3.86 -5.88 10.51
C THR A 338 4.44 -4.47 10.41
N PHE A 339 4.36 -3.70 11.49
CA PHE A 339 4.62 -2.26 11.42
C PHE A 339 6.06 -1.97 10.99
N SER A 340 6.22 -1.07 10.01
CA SER A 340 7.47 -0.34 9.79
C SER A 340 7.52 0.86 10.75
N ASN A 341 8.73 1.36 11.03
CA ASN A 341 8.88 2.63 11.71
C ASN A 341 8.14 3.75 10.93
N ARG A 342 7.65 4.78 11.62
CA ARG A 342 6.88 5.88 11.02
C ARG A 342 7.36 7.20 11.54
N GLY A 343 7.43 8.20 10.68
CA GLY A 343 7.75 9.55 11.09
C GLY A 343 7.12 10.58 10.18
N TYR A 344 7.00 11.80 10.69
CA TYR A 344 6.55 12.93 9.91
C TYR A 344 7.24 14.19 10.39
N LEU A 345 7.57 15.06 9.44
CA LEU A 345 8.12 16.37 9.70
C LEU A 345 6.95 17.35 9.76
N ASP A 346 6.59 17.79 10.97
CA ASP A 346 5.51 18.76 11.14
C ASP A 346 5.89 20.11 10.54
N SER A 347 7.15 20.52 10.73
CA SER A 347 7.68 21.76 10.19
C SER A 347 9.20 21.76 10.20
N SER A 348 9.79 22.49 9.26
CA SER A 348 11.20 22.83 9.26
C SER A 348 11.41 24.25 8.75
N SER A 349 12.45 24.91 9.24
CA SER A 349 12.83 26.25 8.79
C SER A 349 14.31 26.47 8.96
N LEU A 350 14.95 27.10 7.97
CA LEU A 350 16.34 27.51 8.04
C LEU A 350 16.40 29.04 8.19
N THR A 351 16.88 29.52 9.34
CA THR A 351 17.15 30.94 9.57
C THR A 351 18.64 31.12 9.81
N GLY A 352 19.31 31.92 8.97
CA GLY A 352 20.77 31.91 8.98
C GLY A 352 21.30 30.51 8.66
N ASN A 353 22.08 29.95 9.57
CA ASN A 353 22.60 28.57 9.52
C ASN A 353 21.90 27.63 10.50
N THR A 354 20.87 28.10 11.19
CA THR A 354 20.15 27.34 12.20
C THR A 354 18.93 26.70 11.57
N LEU A 355 18.98 25.38 11.45
CA LEU A 355 17.88 24.55 10.98
C LEU A 355 17.03 24.15 12.18
N ALA A 356 15.85 24.76 12.31
CA ALA A 356 14.84 24.35 13.29
C ALA A 356 13.92 23.28 12.68
N MET A 357 13.54 22.30 13.50
CA MET A 357 12.60 21.26 13.11
C MET A 357 11.59 20.96 14.22
N ARG A 358 10.39 20.59 13.81
CA ARG A 358 9.41 19.90 14.64
C ARG A 358 8.94 18.67 13.88
N ALA A 359 9.01 17.52 14.52
CA ALA A 359 8.72 16.24 13.90
C ALA A 359 8.22 15.24 14.93
N TRP A 360 7.79 14.09 14.45
CA TRP A 360 7.67 12.90 15.26
C TRP A 360 8.26 11.70 14.51
N PHE A 361 8.83 10.77 15.28
CA PHE A 361 9.35 9.50 14.80
C PHE A 361 9.06 8.41 15.82
N TRP A 362 8.15 7.52 15.44
CA TRP A 362 7.90 6.28 16.15
C TRP A 362 8.75 5.18 15.53
N ALA A 363 9.76 4.73 16.28
CA ALA A 363 10.77 3.79 15.82
C ALA A 363 10.32 2.32 15.81
N GLY A 364 9.05 2.04 16.08
CA GLY A 364 8.55 0.69 16.32
C GLY A 364 8.82 0.25 17.76
N GLN A 365 10.05 0.45 18.23
CA GLN A 365 10.54 -0.01 19.53
C GLN A 365 11.18 1.07 20.41
N SER A 366 11.41 0.72 21.68
CA SER A 366 12.02 1.61 22.68
C SER A 366 13.54 1.71 22.55
N TYR A 367 14.07 2.94 22.59
CA TYR A 367 15.51 3.25 22.57
C TYR A 367 15.85 4.33 23.60
N LYS A 368 17.08 4.30 24.12
CA LYS A 368 17.53 5.22 25.18
C LYS A 368 17.79 6.65 24.69
N TYR A 369 18.29 6.81 23.46
CA TYR A 369 18.69 8.11 22.92
C TYR A 369 18.01 8.42 21.58
N GLN A 370 17.91 9.72 21.27
CA GLN A 370 17.36 10.24 20.03
C GLN A 370 18.29 11.31 19.48
N PHE A 371 18.60 11.21 18.19
CA PHE A 371 19.47 12.14 17.50
C PHE A 371 18.79 12.68 16.26
N ILE A 372 19.02 13.97 15.98
CA ILE A 372 18.68 14.60 14.71
C ILE A 372 19.95 14.79 13.89
N PHE A 373 19.82 14.64 12.57
CA PHE A 373 20.91 14.76 11.61
C PHE A 373 20.50 15.67 10.47
N ALA A 374 21.47 16.44 9.98
CA ALA A 374 21.45 17.04 8.66
C ALA A 374 22.36 16.23 7.74
N LEU A 375 21.80 15.69 6.66
CA LEU A 375 22.55 14.93 5.67
C LEU A 375 22.64 15.73 4.36
N ASP A 376 23.80 15.69 3.72
CA ASP A 376 23.97 16.21 2.36
C ASP A 376 23.22 15.31 1.38
N VAL A 377 22.25 15.86 0.65
CA VAL A 377 21.40 15.10 -0.28
C VAL A 377 22.19 14.43 -1.40
N ASN A 378 23.29 15.05 -1.84
CA ASN A 378 24.06 14.55 -2.98
C ASN A 378 24.98 13.40 -2.58
N THR A 379 25.51 13.43 -1.36
CA THR A 379 26.53 12.46 -0.90
C THR A 379 26.02 11.48 0.15
N GLY A 380 24.87 11.76 0.77
CA GLY A 380 24.35 11.04 1.94
C GLY A 380 25.18 11.24 3.21
N ARG A 381 26.22 12.09 3.16
CA ARG A 381 27.13 12.30 4.30
C ARG A 381 26.47 13.16 5.37
N GLU A 382 26.77 12.83 6.61
CA GLU A 382 26.40 13.66 7.75
C GLU A 382 27.12 15.00 7.72
N LEU A 383 26.34 16.07 7.82
CA LEU A 383 26.83 17.46 7.92
C LEU A 383 26.82 17.96 9.35
N ALA A 384 25.84 17.51 10.15
CA ALA A 384 25.71 17.85 11.55
C ALA A 384 24.82 16.83 12.27
N ARG A 385 25.03 16.65 13.58
CA ARG A 385 24.17 15.86 14.46
C ARG A 385 23.97 16.54 15.81
N LYS A 386 22.87 16.20 16.49
CA LYS A 386 22.60 16.63 17.87
C LYS A 386 21.77 15.59 18.62
N ASN A 387 22.15 15.29 19.87
CA ASN A 387 21.32 14.51 20.80
C ASN A 387 20.16 15.39 21.29
N VAL A 388 18.94 14.89 21.23
CA VAL A 388 17.72 15.64 21.54
C VAL A 388 16.80 14.86 22.47
N ASN A 389 16.07 15.58 23.32
CA ASN A 389 15.09 14.96 24.21
C ASN A 389 13.89 14.41 23.42
N ILE A 390 13.31 13.33 23.94
CA ILE A 390 12.09 12.74 23.41
C ILE A 390 10.89 13.50 23.97
N ALA A 391 10.16 14.22 23.12
CA ALA A 391 8.96 14.94 23.51
C ALA A 391 7.72 14.03 23.45
N THR A 392 6.73 14.32 24.30
CA THR A 392 5.45 13.60 24.32
C THR A 392 4.47 14.18 23.29
N ARG A 393 3.77 13.32 22.54
CA ARG A 393 2.83 13.63 21.46
C ARG A 393 1.56 12.76 21.54
N PRO A 394 0.61 13.11 22.42
CA PRO A 394 -0.65 12.35 22.57
C PRO A 394 -1.50 12.34 21.29
N ASP A 395 -1.38 13.41 20.49
CA ASP A 395 -2.00 13.54 19.17
C ASP A 395 -1.47 12.48 18.19
N VAL A 396 -0.17 12.20 18.20
CA VAL A 396 0.44 11.14 17.38
C VAL A 396 -0.05 9.76 17.81
N LYS A 397 -0.20 9.52 19.12
CA LYS A 397 -0.77 8.25 19.62
C LYS A 397 -2.18 8.01 19.09
N SER A 398 -3.00 9.07 19.10
CA SER A 398 -4.36 9.00 18.56
C SER A 398 -4.35 8.75 17.05
N ALA A 399 -3.49 9.44 16.30
CA ALA A 399 -3.36 9.29 14.85
C ALA A 399 -2.80 7.92 14.42
N LEU A 400 -2.02 7.27 15.29
CA LEU A 400 -1.47 5.95 15.09
C LEU A 400 -2.30 4.85 15.77
N ASN A 401 -3.62 5.04 15.93
CA ASN A 401 -4.53 4.03 16.48
C ASN A 401 -4.08 3.44 17.83
N ASN A 402 -3.55 4.29 18.71
CA ASN A 402 -3.05 3.92 20.05
C ASN A 402 -1.89 2.91 20.04
N LEU A 403 -1.04 2.91 19.01
CA LEU A 403 0.19 2.11 19.01
C LEU A 403 1.03 2.35 20.27
N ASP A 404 1.62 1.29 20.81
CA ASP A 404 2.42 1.36 22.03
C ASP A 404 3.60 2.33 21.86
N ASN A 405 3.85 3.13 22.92
CA ASN A 405 4.90 4.14 22.99
C ASN A 405 4.85 5.22 21.88
N SER A 406 3.82 5.26 21.03
CA SER A 406 3.71 6.26 19.96
C SER A 406 3.56 7.69 20.46
N GLU A 407 3.13 7.90 21.71
CA GLU A 407 3.19 9.19 22.37
C GLU A 407 4.63 9.65 22.67
N LYS A 408 5.62 8.75 22.75
CA LYS A 408 7.04 9.10 23.00
C LYS A 408 7.81 9.24 21.68
N SER A 409 7.22 9.94 20.72
CA SER A 409 7.72 10.04 19.35
C SER A 409 8.19 11.45 18.99
N GLY A 410 7.93 12.48 19.79
CA GLY A 410 8.12 13.87 19.40
C GLY A 410 9.57 14.36 19.39
N ILE A 411 9.83 15.30 18.48
CA ILE A 411 11.07 16.08 18.37
C ILE A 411 10.68 17.55 18.15
N GLN A 412 11.31 18.45 18.90
CA GLN A 412 11.34 19.87 18.59
C GLN A 412 12.69 20.44 19.01
N ASP A 413 13.56 20.69 18.04
CA ASP A 413 14.90 21.19 18.29
C ASP A 413 15.51 21.87 17.05
N GLN A 414 16.71 22.40 17.19
CA GLN A 414 17.48 23.07 16.16
C GLN A 414 18.92 22.56 16.08
N LEU A 415 19.48 22.63 14.87
CA LEU A 415 20.82 22.18 14.52
C LEU A 415 21.49 23.22 13.60
N GLU A 416 22.75 23.55 13.86
CA GLU A 416 23.52 24.38 12.93
C GLU A 416 24.00 23.54 11.74
N VAL A 417 23.84 24.07 10.53
CA VAL A 417 24.18 23.38 9.29
C VAL A 417 25.11 24.25 8.41
N PRO A 418 26.02 23.64 7.62
CA PRO A 418 26.87 24.40 6.70
C PRO A 418 26.07 25.14 5.61
N ILE A 419 26.59 26.26 5.10
CA ILE A 419 26.04 26.89 3.87
C ILE A 419 26.41 26.10 2.62
N ASP A 420 25.68 26.39 1.54
CA ASP A 420 25.97 25.84 0.20
C ASP A 420 25.81 24.31 0.16
N LYS A 421 24.75 23.85 0.84
CA LYS A 421 24.34 22.45 0.91
C LYS A 421 22.87 22.32 0.55
N THR A 422 22.56 21.18 -0.05
CA THR A 422 21.17 20.70 -0.10
C THR A 422 21.06 19.62 0.97
N ILE A 423 20.17 19.85 1.93
CA ILE A 423 20.11 19.11 3.19
C ILE A 423 18.82 18.30 3.23
N VAL A 424 18.90 17.06 3.71
CA VAL A 424 17.74 16.28 4.16
C VAL A 424 17.90 15.97 5.64
N MET A 425 16.79 16.03 6.37
CA MET A 425 16.78 15.74 7.81
C MET A 425 16.55 14.25 8.04
N MET A 426 17.24 13.70 9.03
CA MET A 426 17.03 12.33 9.51
C MET A 426 16.93 12.33 11.03
N ILE A 427 16.12 11.42 11.57
CA ILE A 427 16.05 11.13 13.00
C ILE A 427 16.54 9.71 13.21
N ARG A 428 17.40 9.52 14.23
CA ARG A 428 17.82 8.20 14.71
C ARG A 428 17.35 7.99 16.13
N ARG A 429 16.84 6.80 16.40
CA ARG A 429 16.70 6.25 17.75
C ARG A 429 17.77 5.17 17.93
N THR A 430 18.51 5.22 19.02
CA THR A 430 19.62 4.27 19.27
C THR A 430 19.85 4.08 20.78
N ASN A 431 20.50 2.98 21.14
CA ASN A 431 20.99 2.74 22.50
C ASN A 431 22.41 3.24 22.71
N ASP A 432 23.07 3.73 21.66
CA ASP A 432 24.40 4.33 21.74
C ASP A 432 24.33 5.79 22.25
N PRO A 433 25.02 6.15 23.36
CA PRO A 433 25.07 7.52 23.85
C PRO A 433 25.70 8.53 22.88
N LYS A 434 26.42 8.08 21.84
CA LYS A 434 27.04 8.93 20.81
C LYS A 434 26.19 9.10 19.55
N GLY A 435 25.08 8.35 19.42
CA GLY A 435 24.23 8.39 18.23
C GLY A 435 24.62 7.43 17.11
N ASP A 436 25.56 6.53 17.38
CA ASP A 436 25.99 5.50 16.43
C ASP A 436 25.10 4.25 16.54
N GLU A 437 25.62 3.09 16.13
CA GLU A 437 24.81 1.88 15.90
C GLU A 437 24.95 0.83 17.01
N ILE A 438 25.77 1.08 18.03
CA ILE A 438 26.02 0.12 19.11
C ILE A 438 24.75 -0.08 19.94
N GLY A 439 24.34 -1.34 20.12
CA GLY A 439 23.10 -1.67 20.82
C GLY A 439 21.83 -1.47 19.98
N GLY A 440 21.98 -1.27 18.67
CA GLY A 440 20.89 -1.19 17.69
C GLY A 440 20.38 0.22 17.46
N LYS A 441 19.86 0.47 16.25
CA LYS A 441 19.30 1.75 15.81
C LYS A 441 18.05 1.62 14.95
N SER A 442 17.29 2.71 14.81
CA SER A 442 16.21 2.87 13.84
C SER A 442 16.27 4.29 13.28
N ASP A 443 16.21 4.41 11.96
CA ASP A 443 16.38 5.68 11.24
C ASP A 443 15.12 6.04 10.47
N TYR A 444 14.82 7.33 10.41
CA TYR A 444 13.79 7.87 9.54
C TYR A 444 14.27 9.14 8.87
N THR A 445 14.40 9.08 7.55
CA THR A 445 14.84 10.20 6.72
C THR A 445 13.63 10.85 6.06
N PHE A 446 13.52 12.17 6.17
CA PHE A 446 12.44 12.92 5.54
C PHE A 446 12.76 13.23 4.07
N GLY A 447 12.93 12.19 3.26
CA GLY A 447 13.47 12.23 1.89
C GLY A 447 12.88 13.32 0.97
N ASP A 448 11.55 13.52 1.05
CA ASP A 448 10.85 14.51 0.22
C ASP A 448 11.02 15.96 0.71
N ASN A 449 11.60 16.16 1.89
CA ASN A 449 11.74 17.47 2.53
C ASN A 449 13.21 17.92 2.50
N THR A 450 13.64 18.41 1.35
CA THR A 450 14.97 19.00 1.19
C THR A 450 14.97 20.48 1.53
N ILE A 451 16.06 20.94 2.14
CA ILE A 451 16.28 22.35 2.49
C ILE A 451 17.58 22.78 1.87
N SER A 452 17.54 23.85 1.09
CA SER A 452 18.75 24.45 0.56
C SER A 452 19.30 25.48 1.55
N SER A 453 20.54 25.29 1.98
CA SER A 453 21.35 26.31 2.64
C SER A 453 22.22 27.08 1.64
N ASN A 454 21.91 26.99 0.33
CA ASN A 454 22.63 27.72 -0.71
C ASN A 454 22.39 29.22 -0.52
N LYS A 455 23.45 29.90 -0.10
CA LYS A 455 23.48 31.34 0.06
C LYS A 455 24.59 31.89 -0.80
N ALA A 456 24.32 33.03 -1.43
CA ALA A 456 25.39 33.78 -2.09
C ALA A 456 26.48 34.06 -1.05
N LYS A 457 27.74 33.84 -1.41
CA LYS A 457 28.89 34.17 -0.53
C LYS A 457 29.41 35.59 -0.78
N TYR A 458 28.86 36.27 -1.79
CA TYR A 458 29.19 37.64 -2.15
C TYR A 458 28.05 38.25 -2.95
N ASP A 459 27.90 39.56 -2.84
CA ASP A 459 27.04 40.35 -3.72
C ASP A 459 27.57 41.78 -3.83
N GLN A 460 27.25 42.44 -4.93
CA GLN A 460 27.67 43.82 -5.19
C GLN A 460 26.45 44.72 -5.15
N ASP A 461 26.30 45.42 -4.02
CA ASP A 461 25.21 46.37 -3.80
C ASP A 461 25.17 47.46 -4.88
N SER A 462 26.35 47.92 -5.32
CA SER A 462 26.46 48.90 -6.41
C SER A 462 27.82 48.91 -7.09
N VAL A 463 27.79 49.27 -8.37
CA VAL A 463 28.97 49.70 -9.14
C VAL A 463 28.57 50.86 -10.03
N SER A 464 29.38 51.89 -10.02
CA SER A 464 29.21 53.07 -10.87
C SER A 464 30.57 53.60 -11.28
N ILE A 465 30.60 54.31 -12.40
CA ILE A 465 31.79 54.99 -12.87
C ILE A 465 31.45 56.43 -13.24
N ASN A 466 32.28 57.35 -12.79
CA ASN A 466 32.23 58.75 -13.18
C ASN A 466 33.62 59.14 -13.72
N ASP A 467 33.70 59.42 -15.01
CA ASP A 467 34.94 59.58 -15.77
C ASP A 467 35.90 58.39 -15.60
N THR A 468 36.99 58.57 -14.86
CA THR A 468 37.99 57.54 -14.54
C THR A 468 37.84 56.99 -13.12
N VAL A 469 36.88 57.46 -12.33
CA VAL A 469 36.69 56.99 -10.94
C VAL A 469 35.58 55.94 -10.88
N LEU A 470 35.96 54.70 -10.62
CA LEU A 470 35.02 53.63 -10.29
C LEU A 470 34.69 53.67 -8.80
N LYS A 471 33.39 53.69 -8.48
CA LYS A 471 32.87 53.52 -7.12
C LYS A 471 32.10 52.23 -7.01
N THR A 472 32.41 51.43 -5.99
CA THR A 472 31.71 50.17 -5.74
C THR A 472 31.56 49.88 -4.27
N ARG A 473 30.40 49.31 -3.94
CA ARG A 473 30.08 48.77 -2.63
C ARG A 473 29.54 47.36 -2.80
N GLY A 474 29.87 46.50 -1.85
CA GLY A 474 29.30 45.16 -1.77
C GLY A 474 29.80 44.45 -0.52
N TRP A 475 29.71 43.12 -0.58
CA TRP A 475 30.23 42.26 0.47
C TRP A 475 30.73 40.94 -0.10
N PHE A 476 31.74 40.39 0.56
CA PHE A 476 32.32 39.08 0.26
C PHE A 476 32.64 38.37 1.57
N TRP A 477 31.96 37.25 1.80
CA TRP A 477 32.17 36.38 2.94
C TRP A 477 33.18 35.26 2.61
N THR A 478 33.99 34.93 3.60
CA THR A 478 35.02 33.90 3.50
C THR A 478 34.98 33.00 4.74
N GLU A 479 35.20 31.70 4.53
CA GLU A 479 35.22 30.71 5.62
C GLU A 479 36.37 30.95 6.62
N SER A 480 37.48 31.51 6.14
CA SER A 480 38.62 31.87 6.98
C SER A 480 38.52 33.31 7.49
N SER A 481 38.59 33.48 8.80
CA SER A 481 38.72 34.79 9.47
C SER A 481 40.19 35.23 9.64
N THR A 482 41.16 34.44 9.16
CA THR A 482 42.59 34.68 9.42
C THR A 482 43.28 35.56 8.38
N TYR A 483 42.61 35.84 7.25
CA TYR A 483 43.15 36.72 6.21
C TYR A 483 43.30 38.15 6.69
N LYS A 484 44.53 38.67 6.62
CA LYS A 484 44.89 40.00 7.17
C LYS A 484 44.51 41.18 6.27
N TYR A 485 44.41 40.98 4.95
CA TYR A 485 44.21 42.06 3.98
C TYR A 485 43.01 41.80 3.07
N GLN A 486 42.27 42.87 2.73
CA GLN A 486 41.22 42.87 1.72
C GLN A 486 41.59 43.85 0.60
N TYR A 487 41.61 43.38 -0.63
CA TYR A 487 41.87 44.18 -1.82
C TYR A 487 40.68 44.13 -2.76
N VAL A 488 40.31 45.29 -3.30
CA VAL A 488 39.39 45.39 -4.42
C VAL A 488 40.20 45.64 -5.69
N PHE A 489 39.93 44.86 -6.72
CA PHE A 489 40.54 44.91 -8.03
C PHE A 489 39.49 45.31 -9.05
N VAL A 490 39.94 46.09 -10.04
CA VAL A 490 39.21 46.34 -11.26
C VAL A 490 39.88 45.52 -12.35
N MET A 491 39.10 44.68 -13.01
CA MET A 491 39.57 43.70 -13.99
C MET A 491 39.02 44.06 -15.36
N ASP A 492 39.87 44.02 -16.38
CA ASP A 492 39.46 44.16 -17.77
C ASP A 492 38.61 42.95 -18.18
N LYS A 493 37.38 43.17 -18.63
CA LYS A 493 36.40 42.12 -18.93
C LYS A 493 36.82 41.21 -20.08
N ASN A 494 37.64 41.71 -21.01
CA ASN A 494 38.02 41.01 -22.22
C ASN A 494 39.31 40.21 -22.02
N THR A 495 40.25 40.75 -21.26
CA THR A 495 41.56 40.14 -21.04
C THR A 495 41.71 39.47 -19.68
N ASN A 496 40.77 39.69 -18.75
CA ASN A 496 40.84 39.33 -17.33
C ASN A 496 42.13 39.84 -16.65
N LYS A 497 42.77 40.87 -17.20
CA LYS A 497 43.95 41.50 -16.60
C LYS A 497 43.52 42.57 -15.62
N GLU A 498 44.29 42.71 -14.55
CA GLU A 498 44.10 43.79 -13.60
C GLU A 498 44.33 45.15 -14.28
N LEU A 499 43.39 46.07 -14.05
CA LEU A 499 43.47 47.46 -14.45
C LEU A 499 43.88 48.37 -13.29
N ALA A 500 43.43 48.03 -12.08
CA ALA A 500 43.78 48.72 -10.85
C ALA A 500 43.48 47.84 -9.64
N ARG A 501 44.17 48.08 -8.51
CA ARG A 501 43.85 47.48 -7.20
C ARG A 501 43.89 48.52 -6.09
N LYS A 502 43.15 48.29 -5.00
CA LYS A 502 43.18 49.14 -3.80
C LYS A 502 42.99 48.32 -2.53
N LEU A 503 43.91 48.48 -1.57
CA LEU A 503 43.74 47.95 -0.21
C LEU A 503 42.51 48.63 0.41
N THR A 504 41.56 47.84 0.87
CA THR A 504 40.23 48.32 1.29
C THR A 504 39.90 47.75 2.66
N PRO A 505 39.54 48.57 3.65
CA PRO A 505 39.09 48.08 4.96
C PRO A 505 37.89 47.15 4.83
N ILE A 506 37.77 46.23 5.79
CA ILE A 506 36.62 45.36 5.91
C ILE A 506 35.54 46.11 6.69
N VAL A 507 34.39 46.33 6.07
CA VAL A 507 33.27 47.08 6.66
C VAL A 507 32.29 46.12 7.31
N SER A 508 31.77 46.49 8.49
CA SER A 508 30.75 45.70 9.18
C SER A 508 29.41 45.76 8.45
N ARG A 509 28.73 44.62 8.31
CA ARG A 509 27.45 44.42 7.61
C ARG A 509 26.50 43.55 8.46
N PRO A 510 25.79 44.14 9.44
CA PRO A 510 24.82 43.42 10.27
C PRO A 510 23.68 42.78 9.47
N ASP A 511 23.29 43.39 8.36
CA ASP A 511 22.31 42.86 7.41
C ASP A 511 22.80 41.57 6.74
N VAL A 512 24.08 41.50 6.36
CA VAL A 512 24.70 40.28 5.80
C VAL A 512 24.84 39.21 6.88
N LYS A 513 25.15 39.58 8.14
CA LYS A 513 25.14 38.63 9.26
C LYS A 513 23.77 38.01 9.48
N ASN A 514 22.69 38.80 9.40
CA ASN A 514 21.33 38.27 9.49
C ASN A 514 21.00 37.33 8.32
N TYR A 515 21.51 37.63 7.11
CA TYR A 515 21.36 36.77 5.95
C TYR A 515 22.14 35.46 6.11
N LEU A 516 23.42 35.48 6.46
CA LEU A 516 24.27 34.29 6.53
C LEU A 516 24.03 33.46 7.79
N GLY A 517 23.77 34.10 8.94
CA GLY A 517 23.57 33.46 10.25
C GLY A 517 24.79 33.57 11.17
N ASN A 518 24.95 32.61 12.08
CA ASN A 518 26.00 32.58 13.09
C ASN A 518 27.39 32.15 12.55
N PHE A 519 27.66 32.33 11.25
CA PHE A 519 28.97 32.01 10.71
C PHE A 519 30.02 33.00 11.20
N ALA A 520 31.24 32.50 11.38
CA ALA A 520 32.39 33.33 11.72
C ALA A 520 32.56 34.45 10.69
N SER A 521 32.80 35.67 11.17
CA SER A 521 33.01 36.88 10.35
C SER A 521 31.86 37.24 9.41
N ALA A 522 30.63 36.73 9.63
CA ALA A 522 29.47 37.05 8.80
C ALA A 522 29.07 38.54 8.84
N ASP A 523 29.44 39.25 9.91
CA ASP A 523 29.36 40.71 10.02
C ASP A 523 30.53 41.42 9.34
N MET A 524 31.68 40.80 9.13
CA MET A 524 32.90 41.46 8.62
C MET A 524 33.16 41.11 7.15
N THR A 525 32.21 41.50 6.29
CA THR A 525 32.16 41.09 4.88
C THR A 525 32.21 42.25 3.89
N GLY A 526 31.94 43.48 4.33
CA GLY A 526 31.72 44.62 3.44
C GLY A 526 32.99 45.21 2.82
N PHE A 527 32.81 45.86 1.69
CA PHE A 527 33.76 46.79 1.08
C PHE A 527 33.01 48.00 0.52
N ASP A 528 33.63 49.17 0.60
CA ASP A 528 33.18 50.41 -0.05
C ASP A 528 34.42 51.16 -0.51
N VAL A 529 34.58 51.30 -1.82
CA VAL A 529 35.81 51.83 -2.39
C VAL A 529 35.55 52.68 -3.61
N SER A 530 36.35 53.74 -3.73
CA SER A 530 36.49 54.56 -4.94
C SER A 530 37.94 54.52 -5.41
N MET A 531 38.17 54.30 -6.70
CA MET A 531 39.53 54.23 -7.27
C MET A 531 39.56 54.59 -8.76
N GLU A 532 40.70 55.14 -9.20
CA GLU A 532 40.96 55.47 -10.60
C GLU A 532 41.13 54.22 -11.45
N VAL A 533 40.58 54.24 -12.67
CA VAL A 533 40.63 53.17 -13.65
C VAL A 533 40.94 53.73 -15.05
N PRO A 534 41.66 52.97 -15.90
CA PRO A 534 41.94 53.39 -17.27
C PRO A 534 40.68 53.62 -18.12
N SER A 535 40.70 54.67 -18.96
CA SER A 535 39.64 54.96 -19.93
C SER A 535 39.54 53.90 -21.04
N ASN A 536 38.40 53.86 -21.75
CA ASN A 536 38.12 52.95 -22.87
C ASN A 536 38.22 51.45 -22.53
N LYS A 537 37.80 51.07 -21.32
CA LYS A 537 37.79 49.69 -20.83
C LYS A 537 36.38 49.23 -20.50
N GLN A 538 36.11 47.95 -20.76
CA GLN A 538 35.02 47.24 -20.10
C GLN A 538 35.59 46.57 -18.87
N ALA A 539 35.03 46.84 -17.70
CA ALA A 539 35.62 46.41 -16.44
C ALA A 539 34.60 45.75 -15.51
N TYR A 540 35.06 44.78 -14.73
CA TYR A 540 34.31 44.20 -13.61
C TYR A 540 35.14 44.25 -12.33
N VAL A 541 34.49 44.09 -11.18
CA VAL A 541 35.15 44.13 -9.87
C VAL A 541 35.50 42.71 -9.43
N MET A 542 36.67 42.55 -8.81
CA MET A 542 37.03 41.35 -8.05
C MET A 542 37.47 41.77 -6.65
N VAL A 543 37.07 41.02 -5.63
CA VAL A 543 37.51 41.26 -4.25
C VAL A 543 38.29 40.05 -3.78
N ARG A 544 39.43 40.28 -3.12
CA ARG A 544 40.31 39.24 -2.60
C ARG A 544 40.59 39.46 -1.12
N ARG A 545 40.53 38.38 -0.35
CA ARG A 545 41.08 38.27 1.01
C ARG A 545 42.40 37.50 0.92
N THR A 546 43.47 38.02 1.50
CA THR A 546 44.81 37.40 1.43
C THR A 546 45.66 37.73 2.66
N ASN A 547 46.72 36.95 2.88
CA ASN A 547 47.76 37.24 3.86
C ASN A 547 48.95 38.01 3.28
N ASP A 548 49.01 38.23 1.97
CA ASP A 548 50.04 39.05 1.33
C ASP A 548 49.75 40.56 1.54
N PRO A 549 50.68 41.34 2.12
CA PRO A 549 50.52 42.78 2.29
C PRO A 549 50.31 43.54 0.98
N ASN A 550 50.70 42.99 -0.17
CA ASN A 550 50.56 43.59 -1.50
C ASN A 550 49.31 43.12 -2.26
N GLY A 551 48.49 42.25 -1.68
CA GLY A 551 47.26 41.76 -2.30
C GLY A 551 47.44 40.58 -3.27
N ASN A 552 48.64 39.99 -3.35
CA ASN A 552 48.84 38.79 -4.18
C ASN A 552 48.42 37.51 -3.44
N GLU A 553 48.80 36.37 -4.00
CA GLU A 553 48.29 35.05 -3.62
C GLU A 553 49.20 34.36 -2.58
N VAL A 554 50.29 35.00 -2.18
CA VAL A 554 51.28 34.47 -1.23
C VAL A 554 50.68 34.37 0.18
N GLY A 555 50.87 33.24 0.85
CA GLY A 555 50.33 33.00 2.20
C GLY A 555 48.85 32.63 2.23
N GLY A 556 48.28 32.31 1.06
CA GLY A 556 46.89 31.87 0.89
C GLY A 556 45.93 33.04 0.64
N PHE A 557 44.93 32.80 -0.21
CA PHE A 557 43.94 33.79 -0.58
C PHE A 557 42.59 33.14 -0.89
N THR A 558 41.55 33.96 -0.94
CA THR A 558 40.26 33.64 -1.55
C THR A 558 39.70 34.89 -2.22
N GLN A 559 38.92 34.72 -3.29
CA GLN A 559 38.43 35.84 -4.09
C GLN A 559 37.07 35.58 -4.71
N ALA A 560 36.33 36.65 -4.95
CA ALA A 560 35.05 36.68 -5.66
C ALA A 560 35.10 37.69 -6.80
N SER A 561 34.55 37.32 -7.97
CA SER A 561 34.49 38.18 -9.15
C SER A 561 33.04 38.49 -9.51
N TYR A 562 32.71 39.78 -9.65
CA TYR A 562 31.39 40.28 -10.03
C TYR A 562 31.29 40.44 -11.55
N THR A 563 31.54 39.36 -12.30
CA THR A 563 31.70 39.38 -13.76
C THR A 563 30.44 39.79 -14.54
N ASN A 564 29.26 39.68 -13.90
CA ASN A 564 27.98 40.08 -14.48
C ASN A 564 27.73 41.60 -14.40
N ASN A 565 28.46 42.32 -13.55
CA ASN A 565 28.28 43.75 -13.31
C ASN A 565 29.37 44.55 -14.05
N VAL A 566 29.31 44.52 -15.38
CA VAL A 566 30.30 45.19 -16.24
C VAL A 566 29.99 46.68 -16.37
N VAL A 567 30.99 47.52 -16.13
CA VAL A 567 30.94 48.97 -16.40
C VAL A 567 31.84 49.33 -17.57
N ASN A 568 31.45 50.36 -18.33
CA ASN A 568 32.23 50.90 -19.43
C ASN A 568 32.87 52.23 -18.99
N THR A 569 34.19 52.35 -19.09
CA THR A 569 34.90 53.60 -18.80
C THR A 569 34.81 54.53 -20.03
N LYS A 570 34.39 55.79 -19.85
CA LYS A 570 33.99 56.69 -20.96
C LYS A 570 35.21 57.12 -21.81
N THR A 571 34.99 57.30 -23.12
CA THR A 571 35.91 58.00 -24.02
C THR A 571 36.01 59.47 -23.64
N ALA A 572 37.21 60.04 -23.71
CA ALA A 572 37.36 61.49 -23.71
C ALA A 572 36.53 62.07 -24.88
N SER A 573 35.76 63.10 -24.56
CA SER A 573 34.81 63.85 -25.40
C SER A 573 33.33 63.43 -25.37
N ASP A 574 32.57 64.45 -25.01
CA ASP A 574 31.19 64.77 -25.34
C ASP A 574 30.04 64.51 -24.35
N SER A 575 29.12 65.48 -24.44
CA SER A 575 28.29 66.06 -23.40
C SER A 575 26.80 65.76 -23.61
N GLN A 576 26.06 65.77 -22.50
CA GLN A 576 24.59 65.80 -22.33
C GLN A 576 23.69 64.54 -22.53
N SER A 577 22.94 64.32 -21.44
CA SER A 577 21.58 63.77 -21.23
C SER A 577 21.18 62.35 -21.64
N ASP A 578 21.10 61.53 -20.58
CA ASP A 578 19.97 60.69 -20.14
C ASP A 578 19.77 59.24 -20.62
N ARG A 579 20.28 58.35 -19.73
CA ARG A 579 19.82 57.03 -19.23
C ARG A 579 20.04 55.76 -20.09
N PRO A 580 20.69 54.72 -19.52
CA PRO A 580 20.98 53.46 -20.21
C PRO A 580 19.88 52.37 -20.06
N SER A 581 19.56 51.74 -21.21
CA SER A 581 19.23 50.32 -21.54
C SER A 581 18.25 49.45 -20.71
N PRO A 582 17.63 48.42 -21.34
CA PRO A 582 18.20 47.07 -21.18
C PRO A 582 18.33 46.25 -22.48
N THR A 583 19.36 45.42 -22.47
CA THR A 583 19.78 44.44 -23.48
C THR A 583 18.85 43.22 -23.51
N GLY A 584 17.92 43.23 -24.46
CA GLY A 584 17.03 42.13 -24.82
C GLY A 584 15.75 42.69 -25.44
N LYS A 585 15.57 42.58 -26.76
CA LYS A 585 14.33 43.09 -27.38
C LYS A 585 13.18 42.11 -27.08
N ILE A 586 12.07 42.64 -26.55
CA ILE A 586 10.80 41.91 -26.45
C ILE A 586 10.40 41.48 -27.86
N ASP A 587 10.07 40.20 -28.03
CA ASP A 587 9.67 39.65 -29.32
C ASP A 587 8.15 39.54 -29.37
N LEU A 588 7.48 40.40 -30.13
CA LEU A 588 6.02 40.35 -30.31
C LEU A 588 5.64 39.79 -31.68
N THR A 589 6.51 39.00 -32.30
CA THR A 589 6.20 38.32 -33.58
C THR A 589 4.97 37.40 -33.42
N GLY A 590 4.11 37.41 -34.44
CA GLY A 590 2.85 36.65 -34.43
C GLY A 590 1.72 37.27 -33.60
N THR A 591 1.88 38.48 -33.07
CA THR A 591 0.78 39.25 -32.44
C THR A 591 0.20 40.29 -33.41
N ASN A 592 -1.10 40.62 -33.24
CA ASN A 592 -1.76 41.67 -34.00
C ASN A 592 -1.53 43.07 -33.37
N ASP A 593 -1.90 44.13 -34.08
CA ASP A 593 -1.59 45.50 -33.65
C ASP A 593 -2.34 45.91 -32.38
N ALA A 594 -3.54 45.39 -32.15
CA ALA A 594 -4.28 45.62 -30.91
C ALA A 594 -3.56 44.99 -29.69
N GLN A 595 -3.00 43.78 -29.86
CA GLN A 595 -2.21 43.09 -28.83
C GLN A 595 -0.92 43.85 -28.53
N LYS A 596 -0.21 44.32 -29.56
CA LYS A 596 1.01 45.13 -29.41
C LYS A 596 0.73 46.45 -28.71
N ALA A 597 -0.30 47.17 -29.14
CA ALA A 597 -0.69 48.44 -28.53
C ALA A 597 -1.08 48.27 -27.06
N TRP A 598 -1.88 47.24 -26.75
CA TRP A 598 -2.25 46.92 -25.37
C TRP A 598 -1.03 46.56 -24.51
N PHE A 599 -0.14 45.71 -25.01
CA PHE A 599 1.09 45.35 -24.30
C PHE A 599 1.96 46.58 -24.04
N ASN A 600 2.20 47.39 -25.07
CA ASN A 600 3.02 48.61 -25.01
C ASN A 600 2.48 49.65 -24.03
N ALA A 601 1.16 49.73 -23.86
CA ALA A 601 0.52 50.63 -22.91
C ALA A 601 0.69 50.19 -21.44
N LEU A 602 0.97 48.90 -21.19
CA LEU A 602 0.90 48.31 -19.85
C LEU A 602 2.26 47.89 -19.28
N TYR A 603 3.18 47.38 -20.11
CA TYR A 603 4.36 46.66 -19.61
C TYR A 603 5.31 47.53 -18.77
N ALA A 604 5.44 48.82 -19.08
CA ALA A 604 6.32 49.71 -18.32
C ALA A 604 5.84 49.88 -16.87
N SER A 605 4.53 50.08 -16.68
CA SER A 605 3.92 50.15 -15.35
C SER A 605 4.00 48.83 -14.61
N ALA A 606 3.76 47.70 -15.30
CA ALA A 606 3.91 46.37 -14.72
C ALA A 606 5.36 46.09 -14.29
N GLN A 607 6.34 46.48 -15.11
CA GLN A 607 7.76 46.33 -14.82
C GLN A 607 8.18 47.13 -13.59
N GLN A 608 7.83 48.41 -13.53
CA GLN A 608 8.13 49.26 -12.38
C GLN A 608 7.50 48.70 -11.10
N LEU A 609 6.22 48.32 -11.17
CA LEU A 609 5.47 47.84 -10.02
C LEU A 609 6.00 46.50 -9.50
N ALA A 610 6.24 45.53 -10.40
CA ALA A 610 6.77 44.23 -10.02
C ALA A 610 8.18 44.34 -9.41
N ARG A 611 9.09 45.12 -10.03
CA ARG A 611 10.45 45.33 -9.51
C ARG A 611 10.43 45.98 -8.13
N ALA A 612 9.60 47.00 -7.93
CA ALA A 612 9.49 47.69 -6.64
C ALA A 612 8.93 46.80 -5.51
N ASN A 613 8.31 45.66 -5.84
CA ASN A 613 7.64 44.78 -4.87
C ASN A 613 8.24 43.37 -4.84
N ASP A 614 9.49 43.21 -5.32
CA ASP A 614 10.22 41.94 -5.28
C ASP A 614 9.49 40.82 -6.06
N LEU A 615 8.97 41.14 -7.25
CA LEU A 615 8.30 40.21 -8.17
C LEU A 615 8.95 40.28 -9.55
N PHE A 616 8.78 39.22 -10.36
CA PHE A 616 9.24 39.17 -11.75
C PHE A 616 8.26 39.89 -12.70
N PRO A 617 8.64 41.00 -13.36
CA PRO A 617 7.89 41.61 -14.45
C PRO A 617 7.45 40.62 -15.53
N SER A 618 8.32 39.68 -15.90
CA SER A 618 8.05 38.68 -16.94
C SER A 618 6.88 37.77 -16.58
N VAL A 619 6.83 37.30 -15.33
CA VAL A 619 5.76 36.45 -14.80
C VAL A 619 4.44 37.21 -14.72
N MET A 620 4.46 38.44 -14.18
CA MET A 620 3.29 39.30 -14.09
C MET A 620 2.68 39.57 -15.48
N MET A 621 3.51 39.92 -16.47
CA MET A 621 3.05 40.14 -17.84
C MET A 621 2.56 38.86 -18.53
N SER A 622 3.22 37.72 -18.29
CA SER A 622 2.78 36.43 -18.82
C SER A 622 1.39 36.03 -18.32
N GLN A 623 1.12 36.24 -17.02
CA GLN A 623 -0.21 36.03 -16.44
C GLN A 623 -1.23 37.02 -17.00
N ALA A 624 -0.90 38.31 -17.05
CA ALA A 624 -1.82 39.31 -17.60
C ALA A 624 -2.20 38.97 -19.04
N ILE A 625 -1.25 38.54 -19.88
CA ILE A 625 -1.52 38.10 -21.26
C ILE A 625 -2.49 36.91 -21.28
N ALA A 626 -2.24 35.89 -20.45
CA ALA A 626 -3.02 34.66 -20.44
C ALA A 626 -4.45 34.86 -19.93
N GLU A 627 -4.59 35.47 -18.76
CA GLU A 627 -5.87 35.59 -18.03
C GLU A 627 -6.81 36.62 -18.65
N SER A 628 -6.25 37.63 -19.33
CA SER A 628 -7.03 38.68 -19.98
C SER A 628 -7.22 38.48 -21.48
N ALA A 629 -6.61 37.44 -22.07
CA ALA A 629 -6.51 37.28 -23.51
C ALA A 629 -6.00 38.56 -24.19
N TRP A 630 -4.87 39.11 -23.73
CA TRP A 630 -4.32 40.40 -24.19
C TRP A 630 -5.28 41.59 -24.01
N GLY A 631 -5.92 41.65 -22.85
CA GLY A 631 -6.93 42.66 -22.52
C GLY A 631 -8.25 42.49 -23.28
N GLN A 632 -8.40 41.44 -24.10
CA GLN A 632 -9.58 41.26 -24.95
C GLN A 632 -10.71 40.48 -24.30
N SER A 633 -10.46 39.78 -23.19
CA SER A 633 -11.49 39.05 -22.46
C SER A 633 -12.58 40.01 -21.98
N GLU A 634 -13.81 39.52 -21.92
CA GLU A 634 -14.93 40.35 -21.46
C GLU A 634 -14.69 40.86 -20.03
N LEU A 635 -14.15 40.01 -19.15
CA LEU A 635 -13.79 40.40 -17.79
C LEU A 635 -12.72 41.51 -17.75
N ALA A 636 -11.74 41.49 -18.66
CA ALA A 636 -10.76 42.55 -18.78
C ALA A 636 -11.35 43.85 -19.33
N LYS A 637 -12.30 43.77 -20.28
CA LYS A 637 -12.96 44.93 -20.88
C LYS A 637 -13.96 45.61 -19.94
N THR A 638 -14.82 44.83 -19.28
CA THR A 638 -15.90 45.36 -18.43
C THR A 638 -15.49 45.52 -16.97
N GLY A 639 -14.51 44.73 -16.54
CA GLY A 639 -14.04 44.65 -15.16
C GLY A 639 -12.67 45.26 -14.91
N ASN A 640 -11.92 45.60 -15.97
CA ASN A 640 -10.49 45.94 -15.89
C ASN A 640 -9.64 44.86 -15.18
N ASN A 641 -10.14 43.64 -15.04
CA ASN A 641 -9.51 42.59 -14.25
C ASN A 641 -8.63 41.73 -15.14
N LEU A 642 -7.33 41.95 -15.06
CA LEU A 642 -6.35 41.34 -15.94
C LEU A 642 -5.93 39.92 -15.52
N PHE A 643 -6.27 39.51 -14.30
CA PHE A 643 -5.68 38.34 -13.64
C PHE A 643 -6.72 37.33 -13.14
N GLY A 644 -7.99 37.49 -13.54
CA GLY A 644 -9.07 36.60 -13.13
C GLY A 644 -9.31 36.59 -11.61
N VAL A 645 -9.05 37.68 -10.90
CA VAL A 645 -9.15 37.70 -9.43
C VAL A 645 -10.62 37.73 -9.01
N LYS A 646 -11.07 36.67 -8.33
CA LYS A 646 -12.40 36.60 -7.72
C LYS A 646 -12.54 37.58 -6.55
N ALA A 647 -13.75 38.10 -6.37
CA ALA A 647 -14.12 38.89 -5.22
C ALA A 647 -14.45 37.94 -4.06
N ASP A 648 -13.45 37.72 -3.20
CA ASP A 648 -13.63 37.02 -1.93
C ASP A 648 -14.23 37.96 -0.86
N SER A 649 -14.43 37.46 0.36
CA SER A 649 -15.04 38.22 1.45
C SER A 649 -14.24 39.45 1.90
N SER A 650 -12.97 39.57 1.53
CA SER A 650 -12.15 40.75 1.82
C SER A 650 -12.34 41.88 0.79
N TRP A 651 -12.96 41.59 -0.35
CA TRP A 651 -13.17 42.58 -1.40
C TRP A 651 -14.42 43.42 -1.13
N THR A 652 -14.21 44.72 -0.89
CA THR A 652 -15.28 45.70 -0.67
C THR A 652 -15.59 46.56 -1.90
N GLY A 653 -14.83 46.39 -2.98
CA GLY A 653 -15.01 47.14 -4.22
C GLY A 653 -16.11 46.60 -5.13
N ALA A 654 -16.30 47.25 -6.28
CA ALA A 654 -17.26 46.80 -7.27
C ALA A 654 -16.93 45.38 -7.79
N VAL A 655 -17.94 44.66 -8.27
CA VAL A 655 -17.79 43.30 -8.82
C VAL A 655 -18.38 43.20 -10.22
N VAL A 656 -17.87 42.24 -10.99
CA VAL A 656 -18.46 41.78 -12.25
C VAL A 656 -18.78 40.29 -12.09
N SER A 657 -20.07 39.94 -12.15
CA SER A 657 -20.50 38.54 -12.09
C SER A 657 -20.30 37.87 -13.45
N ARG A 658 -19.60 36.73 -13.51
CA ARG A 658 -19.35 35.98 -14.74
C ARG A 658 -19.44 34.49 -14.51
N LEU A 659 -19.87 33.78 -15.54
CA LEU A 659 -19.83 32.33 -15.58
C LEU A 659 -18.36 31.87 -15.65
N THR A 660 -17.98 30.95 -14.79
CA THR A 660 -16.62 30.37 -14.71
C THR A 660 -16.70 28.88 -14.45
N ALA A 661 -15.70 28.13 -14.91
CA ALA A 661 -15.54 26.72 -14.56
C ALA A 661 -14.87 26.56 -13.19
N GLU A 662 -15.39 25.64 -12.38
CA GLU A 662 -14.79 25.12 -11.15
C GLU A 662 -14.58 23.62 -11.30
N ASN A 663 -13.67 23.04 -10.51
CA ASN A 663 -13.46 21.59 -10.46
C ASN A 663 -13.84 21.04 -9.08
N THR A 664 -14.41 19.84 -9.04
CA THR A 664 -14.67 19.16 -7.77
C THR A 664 -13.37 18.87 -6.99
N THR A 665 -13.40 19.08 -5.69
CA THR A 665 -12.27 18.86 -4.77
C THR A 665 -12.32 17.49 -4.09
N ALA A 666 -13.47 16.82 -4.11
CA ALA A 666 -13.71 15.49 -3.54
C ALA A 666 -14.51 14.58 -4.49
N THR A 667 -14.46 13.26 -4.25
CA THR A 667 -15.35 12.29 -4.89
C THR A 667 -16.77 12.43 -4.34
N ASN A 668 -17.78 12.18 -5.18
CA ASN A 668 -19.21 12.35 -4.86
C ASN A 668 -19.56 13.74 -4.29
N GLN A 669 -18.90 14.81 -4.77
CA GLN A 669 -19.16 16.17 -4.30
C GLN A 669 -20.52 16.65 -4.82
N THR A 670 -21.35 17.14 -3.90
CA THR A 670 -22.58 17.87 -4.24
C THR A 670 -22.22 19.32 -4.56
N VAL A 671 -22.61 19.79 -5.74
CA VAL A 671 -22.36 21.16 -6.21
C VAL A 671 -23.65 21.81 -6.69
N THR A 672 -23.72 23.13 -6.64
CA THR A 672 -24.83 23.91 -7.22
C THR A 672 -24.27 24.77 -8.35
N GLY A 673 -24.78 24.58 -9.57
CA GLY A 673 -24.26 25.23 -10.76
C GLY A 673 -24.88 24.71 -12.05
N TYR A 674 -24.08 24.62 -13.09
CA TYR A 674 -24.41 24.10 -14.41
C TYR A 674 -23.40 23.02 -14.81
N ARG A 675 -23.83 21.99 -15.53
CA ARG A 675 -22.92 20.91 -15.98
C ARG A 675 -22.11 21.36 -17.18
N THR A 676 -22.63 22.28 -17.98
CA THR A 676 -21.97 22.82 -19.16
C THR A 676 -22.02 24.33 -19.20
N GLU A 677 -21.07 24.93 -19.93
CA GLU A 677 -21.06 26.38 -20.16
C GLU A 677 -22.33 26.85 -20.91
N ALA A 678 -22.80 26.05 -21.87
CA ALA A 678 -24.00 26.34 -22.65
C ALA A 678 -25.26 26.43 -21.77
N GLU A 679 -25.40 25.54 -20.78
CA GLU A 679 -26.47 25.63 -19.79
C GLU A 679 -26.41 26.92 -18.99
N GLY A 680 -25.22 27.30 -18.49
CA GLY A 680 -25.05 28.56 -17.75
C GLY A 680 -25.35 29.79 -18.59
N ARG A 681 -24.97 29.79 -19.87
CA ARG A 681 -25.26 30.89 -20.82
C ARG A 681 -26.72 30.93 -21.28
N SER A 682 -27.48 29.84 -21.13
CA SER A 682 -28.88 29.76 -21.55
C SER A 682 -29.86 30.49 -20.62
N GLY A 683 -29.39 31.08 -19.52
CA GLY A 683 -30.22 31.81 -18.56
C GLY A 683 -31.10 30.93 -17.66
N LYS A 684 -30.89 29.60 -17.69
CA LYS A 684 -31.55 28.66 -16.77
C LYS A 684 -31.11 28.89 -15.33
N PRO A 685 -31.93 28.55 -14.33
CA PRO A 685 -31.49 28.57 -12.93
C PRO A 685 -30.43 27.50 -12.68
N ALA A 686 -29.46 27.80 -11.81
CA ALA A 686 -28.48 26.83 -11.34
C ALA A 686 -29.19 25.69 -10.59
N THR A 687 -28.70 24.47 -10.75
CA THR A 687 -29.27 23.27 -10.12
C THR A 687 -28.25 22.57 -9.25
N THR A 688 -28.71 21.82 -8.24
CA THR A 688 -27.86 21.01 -7.37
C THR A 688 -27.72 19.60 -7.93
N PHE A 689 -26.49 19.12 -8.06
CA PHE A 689 -26.20 17.77 -8.54
C PHE A 689 -24.92 17.19 -7.92
N VAL A 690 -24.82 15.86 -7.94
CA VAL A 690 -23.64 15.12 -7.48
C VAL A 690 -22.71 14.81 -8.66
N LEU A 691 -21.42 15.08 -8.49
CA LEU A 691 -20.36 14.71 -9.42
C LEU A 691 -19.46 13.64 -8.78
N ALA A 692 -19.41 12.46 -9.40
CA ALA A 692 -18.80 11.28 -8.82
C ALA A 692 -17.27 11.40 -8.62
N ASN A 693 -16.58 12.02 -9.56
CA ASN A 693 -15.13 12.04 -9.61
C ASN A 693 -14.56 13.39 -9.14
N LYS A 694 -13.46 13.36 -8.38
CA LYS A 694 -12.63 14.55 -8.08
C LYS A 694 -12.03 15.10 -9.38
N GLY A 695 -11.99 16.42 -9.52
CA GLY A 695 -11.49 17.10 -10.72
C GLY A 695 -12.51 17.21 -11.87
N THR A 696 -13.77 16.83 -11.64
CA THR A 696 -14.83 16.98 -12.66
C THR A 696 -15.23 18.47 -12.77
N PRO A 697 -15.21 19.08 -13.97
CA PRO A 697 -15.58 20.48 -14.13
C PRO A 697 -17.10 20.69 -14.00
N TYR A 698 -17.49 21.83 -13.43
CA TYR A 698 -18.85 22.38 -13.43
C TYR A 698 -18.78 23.91 -13.52
N TYR A 699 -19.88 24.57 -13.87
CA TYR A 699 -19.90 26.01 -14.11
C TYR A 699 -20.76 26.72 -13.08
N ILE A 700 -20.30 27.87 -12.59
CA ILE A 700 -21.05 28.75 -11.68
C ILE A 700 -20.89 30.21 -12.10
N TYR A 701 -21.85 31.04 -11.73
CA TYR A 701 -21.61 32.48 -11.72
C TYR A 701 -20.80 32.84 -10.47
N ALA A 702 -19.59 33.36 -10.67
CA ALA A 702 -18.75 33.88 -9.61
C ALA A 702 -18.61 35.41 -9.75
N ASN A 703 -18.47 36.08 -8.62
CA ASN A 703 -18.16 37.50 -8.60
C ASN A 703 -16.65 37.69 -8.76
N PHE A 704 -16.24 38.45 -9.76
CA PHE A 704 -14.86 38.87 -9.97
C PHE A 704 -14.69 40.33 -9.57
N ARG A 705 -13.50 40.68 -9.08
CA ARG A 705 -13.17 42.06 -8.70
C ARG A 705 -13.29 42.97 -9.93
N LYS A 706 -13.90 44.14 -9.77
CA LYS A 706 -13.97 45.21 -10.78
C LYS A 706 -13.08 46.36 -10.35
N TYR A 707 -12.20 46.80 -11.24
CA TYR A 707 -11.27 47.89 -10.99
C TYR A 707 -11.65 49.13 -11.83
N ALA A 708 -11.28 50.32 -11.36
CA ALA A 708 -11.50 51.55 -12.11
C ALA A 708 -10.58 51.64 -13.34
N SER A 709 -9.42 50.97 -13.29
CA SER A 709 -8.48 50.87 -14.42
C SER A 709 -7.68 49.57 -14.40
N GLN A 710 -7.10 49.20 -15.55
CA GLN A 710 -6.17 48.07 -15.63
C GLN A 710 -4.92 48.28 -14.77
N ALA A 711 -4.50 49.53 -14.54
CA ALA A 711 -3.40 49.86 -13.64
C ALA A 711 -3.72 49.53 -12.17
N GLU A 712 -4.98 49.66 -11.73
CA GLU A 712 -5.39 49.19 -10.41
C GLU A 712 -5.39 47.67 -10.31
N SER A 713 -5.75 46.96 -11.38
CA SER A 713 -5.64 45.50 -11.41
C SER A 713 -4.20 45.03 -11.26
N LEU A 714 -3.22 45.74 -11.85
CA LEU A 714 -1.80 45.50 -11.61
C LEU A 714 -1.41 45.68 -10.13
N ARG A 715 -1.89 46.74 -9.47
CA ARG A 715 -1.63 46.99 -8.04
C ARG A 715 -2.24 45.91 -7.14
N ASP A 716 -3.50 45.55 -7.40
CA ASP A 716 -4.17 44.52 -6.61
C ASP A 716 -3.55 43.13 -6.82
N TYR A 717 -3.02 42.83 -8.01
CA TYR A 717 -2.21 41.63 -8.24
C TYR A 717 -1.01 41.58 -7.29
N VAL A 718 -0.25 42.67 -7.15
CA VAL A 718 0.86 42.73 -6.21
C VAL A 718 0.38 42.50 -4.78
N THR A 719 -0.68 43.18 -4.36
CA THR A 719 -1.29 42.97 -3.03
C THR A 719 -1.63 41.50 -2.82
N LYS A 720 -2.30 40.85 -3.79
CA LYS A 720 -2.65 39.44 -3.70
C LYS A 720 -1.43 38.55 -3.53
N ILE A 721 -0.38 38.74 -4.34
CA ILE A 721 0.85 37.92 -4.26
C ILE A 721 1.64 38.18 -2.97
N LYS A 722 1.62 39.40 -2.44
CA LYS A 722 2.40 39.78 -1.25
C LYS A 722 1.67 39.54 0.08
N THR A 723 0.34 39.50 0.08
CA THR A 723 -0.45 39.52 1.33
C THR A 723 -1.34 38.30 1.56
N THR A 724 -1.61 37.48 0.53
CA THR A 724 -2.44 36.27 0.73
C THR A 724 -1.72 35.31 1.67
N VAL A 725 -2.37 34.92 2.76
CA VAL A 725 -1.85 33.96 3.73
C VAL A 725 -2.47 32.58 3.60
N ASN A 726 -1.71 31.54 3.94
CA ASN A 726 -2.19 30.18 4.19
C ASN A 726 -1.64 29.73 5.55
N GLY A 727 -2.51 29.68 6.55
CA GLY A 727 -2.10 29.60 7.96
C GLY A 727 -1.31 30.84 8.36
N SER A 728 -0.11 30.65 8.92
CA SER A 728 0.80 31.73 9.36
C SER A 728 1.82 32.17 8.29
N THR A 729 1.72 31.68 7.05
CA THR A 729 2.71 31.94 5.99
C THR A 729 2.08 32.64 4.79
N TYR A 730 2.86 33.46 4.08
CA TYR A 730 2.42 34.07 2.83
C TYR A 730 2.36 33.01 1.73
N ARG A 731 1.16 32.77 1.21
CA ARG A 731 0.82 31.71 0.25
C ARG A 731 1.70 31.70 -1.00
N TYR A 732 2.09 32.87 -1.49
CA TYR A 732 2.85 33.03 -2.73
C TYR A 732 4.28 33.52 -2.51
N GLN A 733 4.84 33.43 -1.30
CA GLN A 733 6.19 33.92 -1.02
C GLN A 733 7.27 33.28 -1.85
N GLY A 734 7.12 32.00 -2.22
CA GLY A 734 8.06 31.32 -3.10
C GLY A 734 8.15 31.94 -4.50
N ALA A 735 7.19 32.77 -4.92
CA ALA A 735 7.20 33.45 -6.22
C ALA A 735 7.90 34.82 -6.19
N TRP A 736 8.31 35.29 -5.02
CA TRP A 736 9.04 36.56 -4.89
C TRP A 736 10.45 36.41 -5.47
N ARG A 737 10.98 37.47 -6.10
CA ARG A 737 12.29 37.44 -6.77
C ARG A 737 13.40 36.99 -5.83
N SER A 738 13.43 37.55 -4.63
CA SER A 738 14.36 37.19 -3.55
C SER A 738 14.33 35.70 -3.17
N ASN A 739 13.19 35.03 -3.33
CA ASN A 739 13.00 33.62 -2.96
C ASN A 739 13.15 32.66 -4.14
N ALA A 740 12.63 33.02 -5.31
CA ALA A 740 12.58 32.15 -6.49
C ALA A 740 13.91 32.11 -7.27
N GLY A 741 14.65 33.22 -7.31
CA GLY A 741 15.89 33.36 -8.10
C GLY A 741 15.72 33.36 -9.62
N SER A 742 14.66 32.75 -10.17
CA SER A 742 14.33 32.74 -11.59
C SER A 742 12.82 32.80 -11.86
N TYR A 743 12.43 33.25 -13.05
CA TYR A 743 11.00 33.30 -13.44
C TYR A 743 10.39 31.90 -13.57
N GLN A 744 11.19 30.89 -13.91
CA GLN A 744 10.76 29.49 -13.96
C GLN A 744 10.36 29.00 -12.56
N ASN A 745 11.20 29.26 -11.56
CA ASN A 745 10.92 28.91 -10.17
C ASN A 745 9.71 29.69 -9.63
N ALA A 746 9.60 30.98 -9.99
CA ALA A 746 8.44 31.78 -9.61
C ALA A 746 7.14 31.23 -10.21
N ALA A 747 7.14 30.79 -11.48
CA ALA A 747 5.99 30.15 -12.11
C ALA A 747 5.60 28.84 -11.41
N GLN A 748 6.59 28.02 -11.03
CA GLN A 748 6.35 26.80 -10.24
C GLN A 748 5.80 27.10 -8.85
N ALA A 749 6.32 28.14 -8.18
CA ALA A 749 5.87 28.56 -6.86
C ALA A 749 4.43 29.11 -6.89
N LEU A 750 4.05 29.86 -7.93
CA LEU A 750 2.66 30.31 -8.13
C LEU A 750 1.71 29.12 -8.29
N LYS A 751 2.13 28.11 -9.07
CA LYS A 751 1.38 26.85 -9.22
C LYS A 751 1.23 26.13 -7.88
N ALA A 752 2.33 25.94 -7.15
CA ALA A 752 2.34 25.29 -5.84
C ALA A 752 1.51 26.05 -4.79
N GLY A 753 1.51 27.38 -4.85
CA GLY A 753 0.67 28.26 -4.02
C GLY A 753 -0.83 28.18 -4.36
N GLY A 754 -1.22 27.42 -5.39
CA GLY A 754 -2.60 27.21 -5.79
C GLY A 754 -3.21 28.38 -6.55
N TYR A 755 -2.41 29.12 -7.34
CA TYR A 755 -2.95 30.20 -8.19
C TYR A 755 -3.90 29.67 -9.28
N ALA A 756 -3.61 28.50 -9.84
CA ALA A 756 -4.43 27.83 -10.84
C ALA A 756 -4.43 26.31 -10.65
N THR A 757 -5.55 25.66 -10.99
CA THR A 757 -5.68 24.18 -10.93
C THR A 757 -5.10 23.49 -12.17
N ASP A 758 -4.78 24.21 -13.24
CA ASP A 758 -4.24 23.65 -14.49
C ASP A 758 -2.88 22.97 -14.23
N PRO A 759 -2.73 21.64 -14.48
CA PRO A 759 -1.47 20.89 -14.34
C PRO A 759 -0.29 21.55 -15.07
N ASN A 760 -0.54 22.23 -16.19
CA ASN A 760 0.49 22.82 -17.05
C ASN A 760 0.70 24.33 -16.84
N TYR A 761 0.05 24.95 -15.84
CA TYR A 761 0.09 26.40 -15.66
C TYR A 761 1.50 26.99 -15.60
N ALA A 762 2.41 26.41 -14.80
CA ALA A 762 3.79 26.90 -14.70
C ALA A 762 4.54 26.81 -16.05
N LEU A 763 4.40 25.69 -16.76
CA LEU A 763 4.97 25.49 -18.09
C LEU A 763 4.39 26.49 -19.10
N ASN A 764 3.07 26.73 -19.05
CA ASN A 764 2.38 27.68 -19.91
C ASN A 764 2.78 29.14 -19.67
N LEU A 765 3.20 29.49 -18.45
CA LEU A 765 3.77 30.81 -18.15
C LEU A 765 5.18 30.93 -18.70
N VAL A 766 6.04 29.95 -18.44
CA VAL A 766 7.44 29.90 -18.91
C VAL A 766 7.50 29.94 -20.43
N ASN A 767 6.70 29.13 -21.12
CA ASN A 767 6.65 29.11 -22.58
C ASN A 767 6.25 30.48 -23.17
N ARG A 768 5.37 31.23 -22.50
CA ARG A 768 4.98 32.58 -22.92
C ARG A 768 6.12 33.59 -22.71
N ILE A 769 6.81 33.48 -21.58
CA ILE A 769 7.97 34.32 -21.26
C ILE A 769 9.06 34.09 -22.32
N ASP A 770 9.36 32.83 -22.63
CA ASP A 770 10.40 32.46 -23.59
C ASP A 770 10.02 32.81 -25.04
N LYS A 771 8.74 32.64 -25.40
CA LYS A 771 8.19 33.00 -26.71
C LYS A 771 8.31 34.50 -26.97
N TYR A 772 7.86 35.33 -26.02
CA TYR A 772 7.84 36.78 -26.20
C TYR A 772 9.07 37.51 -25.64
N LYS A 773 10.07 36.76 -25.18
CA LYS A 773 11.29 37.29 -24.53
C LYS A 773 10.98 38.26 -23.39
N LEU A 774 9.96 37.94 -22.59
CA LEU A 774 9.49 38.80 -21.50
C LEU A 774 10.51 38.89 -20.36
N ASN A 775 11.45 37.96 -20.27
CA ASN A 775 12.56 38.01 -19.31
C ASN A 775 13.47 39.24 -19.49
N ALA A 776 13.41 39.91 -20.65
CA ALA A 776 14.04 41.23 -20.83
C ALA A 776 13.44 42.32 -19.93
N LEU A 777 12.26 42.06 -19.34
CA LEU A 777 11.62 42.95 -18.38
C LEU A 777 12.12 42.74 -16.95
N ASP A 778 12.71 41.59 -16.62
CA ASP A 778 13.13 41.27 -15.25
C ASP A 778 14.31 42.13 -14.79
#